data_AF-A0A9E3N5P5-F1
#
_entry.id   AF-A0A9E3N5P5-F1
#
_cell.length_a   1.000
_cell.length_b   1.000
_cell.length_c   1.000
_cell.angle_alpha   90.00
_cell.angle_beta   90.00
_cell.angle_gamma   90.00
#
_symmetry.space_group_name_H-M   'P 1'
#
loop_
_entity.id
_entity.type
_entity.pdbx_description
1 polymer ?
#
loop_
_entity_poly.entity_id
_entity_poly.type
_entity_poly.pdbx_seq_one_letter_code
_entity_poly.pdbx_strand_id
1 'polypeptide(L)'
;MNEFKNRIAVLSIFAAASVAACGGGSNSKPGTTPVADSGHTSRILAAQASTWTSVKWGGGGYVSGLIYHPTSVNVLYARTDVGGAYRWNQSTSQWTPITDGFTVAEAAFHYVESIGLDPTNDQLVYMVAGNGSGNGRLYTSTNRGTSWTWVALPFVVNGNGIGRATGERLRLDPTNPSTMFYGSRMAGLWKSTNSGQTWVQVTGLSSYTTTNDMVGVEHLIFDNGSVGGGQTTWNMWAAVAPDYASAAGLSSTFYRSSDGGFSWTPVAVPAAVAGYYIPHYVRAADGAYYVVFNKNSGPGGDGPGYLYKYSGLGGTWTLLSSTTTGGYGGVSVFGTGATTRIALAVTNTWGNTADKKIVQLSDNAGSTWREIEAAMVHTPADSAYWGWNDDIEIDPNNRDHIMHVTGGGAFETLNASSATPSWTAKVNSLEETATLSLAVPPAGATYKLVNSAGDIGTWVQTDLATKPTKGPTTDWSVGNAADISWTNSQYIASVGTLNLSGVGFGTWSGDGGATWTNFATLPTGGATPYGEVASVAVTAHSNVIWAPTNTVPSYTTNNGGSWTATNLPALAPQSWQRAHRLAADRRNSNKVYAYDSGGVAWSGTPGRVYVSTDAGHTFTLSQGSVSANLRANGWKATSMAVNPNVEGDIWLADGNTVYHSVDSGTTWTKLNNFASV
;
A
#
# COMPACT_ATOMS: atom_id res chain seq x y z
N MET A 1 -26.31 7.00 42.76
CA MET A 1 -27.64 6.49 42.34
C MET A 1 -27.40 5.56 41.16
N ASN A 2 -26.93 4.35 41.45
CA ASN A 2 -27.67 3.07 41.50
C ASN A 2 -27.90 2.52 40.08
N GLU A 3 -27.01 1.63 39.64
CA GLU A 3 -27.17 0.15 39.55
C GLU A 3 -27.85 -0.25 38.22
N PHE A 4 -27.24 -1.09 37.38
CA PHE A 4 -27.22 -2.54 37.58
C PHE A 4 -26.03 -3.22 36.87
N LYS A 5 -25.43 -4.19 37.57
CA LYS A 5 -24.49 -5.20 37.06
C LYS A 5 -25.28 -6.38 36.46
N ASN A 6 -24.71 -7.06 35.48
CA ASN A 6 -24.65 -8.54 35.51
C ASN A 6 -23.50 -9.07 34.63
N ARG A 7 -22.67 -9.91 35.25
CA ARG A 7 -21.68 -10.79 34.63
C ARG A 7 -22.28 -12.19 34.55
N ILE A 8 -22.11 -12.87 33.43
CA ILE A 8 -22.06 -14.35 33.39
C ILE A 8 -20.92 -14.75 32.46
N ALA A 9 -19.97 -15.50 33.01
CA ALA A 9 -18.93 -16.22 32.29
C ALA A 9 -19.39 -17.68 32.14
N VAL A 10 -19.24 -18.28 30.96
CA VAL A 10 -19.22 -19.74 30.81
C VAL A 10 -18.08 -20.12 29.87
N LEU A 11 -17.23 -20.99 30.42
CA LEU A 11 -16.09 -21.68 29.84
C LEU A 11 -16.60 -22.81 28.92
N SER A 12 -16.09 -22.94 27.70
CA SER A 12 -16.37 -24.10 26.84
C SER A 12 -15.09 -24.90 26.61
N ILE A 13 -15.03 -26.08 27.22
CA ILE A 13 -13.98 -27.09 27.04
C ILE A 13 -14.33 -27.93 25.80
N PHE A 14 -13.40 -28.05 24.85
CA PHE A 14 -13.48 -29.03 23.76
C PHE A 14 -12.89 -30.37 24.23
N ALA A 15 -13.67 -31.44 24.12
CA ALA A 15 -13.17 -32.81 24.21
C ALA A 15 -13.62 -33.58 22.95
N ALA A 16 -12.64 -34.06 22.20
CA ALA A 16 -12.81 -34.96 21.08
C ALA A 16 -13.00 -36.40 21.58
N ALA A 17 -13.93 -37.13 20.97
CA ALA A 17 -13.92 -38.59 20.98
C ALA A 17 -14.63 -39.14 19.75
N SER A 18 -13.85 -39.81 18.91
CA SER A 18 -14.26 -40.65 17.80
C SER A 18 -14.63 -42.05 18.31
N VAL A 19 -15.78 -42.60 17.91
CA VAL A 19 -16.02 -44.05 17.91
C VAL A 19 -16.88 -44.42 16.71
N ALA A 20 -16.32 -45.25 15.84
CA ALA A 20 -17.04 -46.01 14.82
C ALA A 20 -17.46 -47.36 15.41
N ALA A 21 -18.70 -47.81 15.18
CA ALA A 21 -19.06 -49.23 15.16
C ALA A 21 -20.43 -49.46 14.49
N CYS A 22 -20.46 -50.51 13.68
CA CYS A 22 -21.58 -51.01 12.89
C CYS A 22 -22.63 -51.75 13.75
N GLY A 23 -23.85 -51.92 13.22
CA GLY A 23 -24.79 -52.93 13.73
C GLY A 23 -26.21 -52.74 13.19
N GLY A 24 -26.62 -53.61 12.27
CA GLY A 24 -27.96 -53.61 11.66
C GLY A 24 -29.08 -54.13 12.55
N GLY A 25 -30.32 -53.91 12.11
CA GLY A 25 -31.51 -54.45 12.75
C GLY A 25 -32.78 -54.04 12.02
N SER A 26 -33.30 -54.95 11.21
CA SER A 26 -34.54 -54.90 10.44
C SER A 26 -35.79 -54.72 11.31
N ASN A 27 -36.73 -53.88 10.89
CA ASN A 27 -38.16 -54.16 11.09
C ASN A 27 -39.05 -53.41 10.08
N SER A 28 -39.80 -54.21 9.33
CA SER A 28 -40.73 -53.86 8.26
C SER A 28 -42.10 -53.39 8.77
N LYS A 29 -42.64 -52.31 8.20
CA LYS A 29 -44.09 -52.12 8.01
C LYS A 29 -44.35 -51.31 6.72
N PRO A 30 -45.40 -51.64 5.93
CA PRO A 30 -45.58 -51.13 4.58
C PRO A 30 -46.37 -49.81 4.57
N GLY A 31 -45.92 -48.85 3.77
CA GLY A 31 -46.62 -47.59 3.53
C GLY A 31 -46.27 -47.05 2.15
N THR A 32 -47.23 -47.14 1.24
CA THR A 32 -47.50 -46.25 0.10
C THR A 32 -46.31 -45.54 -0.53
N THR A 33 -45.94 -45.96 -1.75
CA THR A 33 -45.03 -45.26 -2.68
C THR A 33 -45.51 -43.84 -3.02
N PRO A 34 -44.64 -42.82 -2.87
CA PRO A 34 -44.59 -41.69 -3.77
C PRO A 34 -43.32 -41.74 -4.62
N VAL A 35 -43.48 -41.27 -5.85
CA VAL A 35 -42.51 -41.16 -6.93
C VAL A 35 -41.16 -40.59 -6.45
N ALA A 36 -40.08 -41.25 -6.83
CA ALA A 36 -38.72 -40.75 -6.63
C ALA A 36 -38.49 -39.47 -7.42
N ASP A 37 -38.42 -38.33 -6.73
CA ASP A 37 -37.71 -37.17 -7.24
C ASP A 37 -36.23 -37.38 -6.96
N SER A 38 -35.47 -37.75 -8.00
CA SER A 38 -34.03 -37.82 -7.97
C SER A 38 -33.44 -36.41 -7.90
N GLY A 39 -33.60 -35.78 -6.75
CA GLY A 39 -32.92 -34.56 -6.36
C GLY A 39 -31.44 -34.85 -6.19
N HIS A 40 -30.68 -34.73 -7.27
CA HIS A 40 -29.23 -34.61 -7.22
C HIS A 40 -28.87 -33.30 -6.52
N THR A 41 -28.86 -33.29 -5.18
CA THR A 41 -28.09 -32.30 -4.43
C THR A 41 -26.62 -32.66 -4.54
N SER A 42 -26.04 -32.49 -5.73
CA SER A 42 -24.60 -32.36 -5.87
C SER A 42 -24.23 -31.04 -5.21
N ARG A 43 -23.90 -31.10 -3.92
CA ARG A 43 -23.09 -30.04 -3.31
C ARG A 43 -21.73 -30.11 -4.01
N ILE A 44 -21.57 -29.32 -5.07
CA ILE A 44 -20.24 -28.97 -5.55
C ILE A 44 -19.60 -28.21 -4.39
N LEU A 45 -18.86 -28.92 -3.55
CA LEU A 45 -17.85 -28.31 -2.71
C LEU A 45 -16.91 -27.64 -3.70
N ALA A 46 -17.00 -26.31 -3.80
CA ALA A 46 -16.03 -25.54 -4.56
C ALA A 46 -14.65 -25.97 -4.07
N ALA A 47 -13.83 -26.52 -4.97
CA ALA A 47 -12.47 -26.89 -4.64
C ALA A 47 -11.77 -25.63 -4.13
N GLN A 48 -11.45 -25.60 -2.84
CA GLN A 48 -10.70 -24.51 -2.26
C GLN A 48 -9.32 -24.51 -2.92
N ALA A 49 -8.88 -23.36 -3.45
CA ALA A 49 -7.55 -23.24 -4.01
C ALA A 49 -6.52 -23.69 -2.97
N SER A 50 -5.64 -24.63 -3.35
CA SER A 50 -4.60 -25.14 -2.46
C SER A 50 -3.39 -24.21 -2.35
N THR A 51 -3.26 -23.24 -3.27
CA THR A 51 -2.13 -22.31 -3.36
C THR A 51 -2.58 -20.97 -3.94
N TRP A 52 -1.98 -19.89 -3.46
CA TRP A 52 -2.15 -18.53 -3.97
C TRP A 52 -0.81 -17.97 -4.45
N THR A 53 -0.83 -17.21 -5.54
CA THR A 53 0.32 -16.45 -6.03
C THR A 53 -0.16 -15.14 -6.64
N SER A 54 0.62 -14.09 -6.50
CA SER A 54 0.37 -12.84 -7.20
C SER A 54 0.60 -13.00 -8.71
N VAL A 55 -0.23 -12.32 -9.50
CA VAL A 55 0.08 -12.03 -10.90
C VAL A 55 1.29 -11.09 -10.92
N LYS A 56 2.30 -11.40 -11.73
CA LYS A 56 3.57 -10.68 -11.67
C LYS A 56 3.47 -9.26 -12.22
N TRP A 57 4.02 -8.34 -11.44
CA TRP A 57 4.35 -6.98 -11.85
C TRP A 57 5.82 -6.67 -11.48
N GLY A 58 6.20 -6.94 -10.24
CA GLY A 58 7.52 -6.63 -9.69
C GLY A 58 7.59 -5.20 -9.17
N GLY A 59 7.18 -5.02 -7.92
CA GLY A 59 7.16 -3.75 -7.21
C GLY A 59 5.88 -2.97 -7.51
N GLY A 60 6.04 -1.76 -8.04
CA GLY A 60 4.91 -0.92 -8.48
C GLY A 60 4.25 -0.09 -7.39
N GLY A 61 4.83 -0.07 -6.18
CA GLY A 61 4.44 0.78 -5.06
C GLY A 61 5.63 1.15 -4.19
N TYR A 62 5.39 2.03 -3.22
CA TYR A 62 6.46 2.69 -2.49
C TYR A 62 6.94 1.88 -1.28
N VAL A 63 8.16 1.35 -1.42
CA VAL A 63 8.91 0.77 -0.31
C VAL A 63 9.44 1.91 0.54
N SER A 64 9.02 1.97 1.80
CA SER A 64 9.26 3.13 2.68
C SER A 64 10.39 2.91 3.69
N GLY A 65 10.98 1.71 3.75
CA GLY A 65 12.18 1.46 4.54
C GLY A 65 12.74 0.05 4.40
N LEU A 66 14.05 -0.09 4.57
CA LEU A 66 14.82 -1.33 4.61
C LEU A 66 15.46 -1.48 5.99
N ILE A 67 15.33 -2.65 6.61
CA ILE A 67 15.81 -2.88 7.97
C ILE A 67 16.62 -4.18 8.03
N TYR A 68 17.95 -4.04 8.09
CA TYR A 68 18.86 -5.16 8.36
C TYR A 68 18.85 -5.52 9.83
N HIS A 69 18.92 -6.82 10.12
CA HIS A 69 19.19 -7.29 11.48
C HIS A 69 20.61 -6.90 11.88
N PRO A 70 20.82 -6.26 13.05
CA PRO A 70 22.11 -5.69 13.40
C PRO A 70 23.19 -6.74 13.69
N THR A 71 22.80 -7.99 13.99
CA THR A 71 23.72 -9.06 14.40
C THR A 71 23.59 -10.36 13.59
N SER A 72 22.60 -10.46 12.70
CA SER A 72 22.34 -11.69 11.93
C SER A 72 22.48 -11.43 10.44
N VAL A 73 23.39 -12.16 9.80
CA VAL A 73 23.60 -12.11 8.35
C VAL A 73 22.33 -12.47 7.58
N ASN A 74 22.11 -11.81 6.44
CA ASN A 74 21.02 -12.11 5.50
C ASN A 74 19.59 -12.00 6.08
N VAL A 75 19.41 -11.36 7.23
CA VAL A 75 18.08 -11.06 7.78
C VAL A 75 17.78 -9.59 7.47
N LEU A 76 16.88 -9.38 6.52
CA LEU A 76 16.47 -8.07 6.01
C LEU A 76 14.95 -8.05 5.88
N TYR A 77 14.36 -6.93 6.25
CA TYR A 77 12.94 -6.64 6.07
C TYR A 77 12.75 -5.38 5.24
N ALA A 78 11.64 -5.32 4.52
CA ALA A 78 11.13 -4.10 3.91
C ALA A 78 9.76 -3.79 4.48
N ARG A 79 9.50 -2.52 4.76
CA ARG A 79 8.15 -2.01 5.04
C ARG A 79 7.67 -1.16 3.88
N THR A 80 6.36 -1.14 3.69
CA THR A 80 5.75 -0.39 2.62
C THR A 80 4.54 0.40 3.12
N ASP A 81 4.12 1.41 2.36
CA ASP A 81 3.11 2.36 2.85
C ASP A 81 1.67 1.83 2.79
N VAL A 82 1.38 0.91 1.85
CA VAL A 82 0.04 0.31 1.69
C VAL A 82 0.05 -1.21 1.50
N GLY A 83 1.19 -1.79 1.11
CA GLY A 83 1.36 -3.21 0.76
C GLY A 83 1.81 -4.15 1.89
N GLY A 84 1.94 -3.65 3.12
CA GLY A 84 2.36 -4.46 4.26
C GLY A 84 3.88 -4.51 4.45
N ALA A 85 4.38 -5.69 4.79
CA ALA A 85 5.81 -5.91 5.03
C ALA A 85 6.31 -7.18 4.33
N TYR A 86 7.62 -7.20 4.07
CA TYR A 86 8.30 -8.28 3.38
C TYR A 86 9.57 -8.69 4.12
N ARG A 87 9.92 -9.98 4.05
CA ARG A 87 11.20 -10.52 4.51
C ARG A 87 12.03 -10.98 3.32
N TRP A 88 13.29 -10.60 3.27
CA TRP A 88 14.21 -11.04 2.24
C TRP A 88 14.57 -12.53 2.38
N ASN A 89 14.66 -13.22 1.24
CA ASN A 89 15.23 -14.56 1.16
C ASN A 89 16.46 -14.54 0.24
N GLN A 90 17.64 -14.56 0.86
CA GLN A 90 18.92 -14.52 0.15
C GLN A 90 19.10 -15.68 -0.84
N SER A 91 18.63 -16.89 -0.49
CA SER A 91 18.87 -18.08 -1.31
C SER A 91 18.12 -18.06 -2.64
N THR A 92 16.95 -17.44 -2.67
CA THR A 92 16.12 -17.31 -3.88
C THR A 92 16.18 -15.92 -4.49
N SER A 93 16.82 -14.95 -3.81
CA SER A 93 16.82 -13.53 -4.20
C SER A 93 15.40 -12.99 -4.41
N GLN A 94 14.53 -13.25 -3.45
CA GLN A 94 13.11 -12.89 -3.49
C GLN A 94 12.63 -12.37 -2.13
N TRP A 95 11.61 -11.53 -2.19
CA TRP A 95 10.85 -11.12 -1.02
C TRP A 95 9.77 -12.15 -0.68
N THR A 96 9.55 -12.36 0.61
CA THR A 96 8.42 -13.12 1.15
C THR A 96 7.46 -12.14 1.79
N PRO A 97 6.21 -11.99 1.32
CA PRO A 97 5.21 -11.19 2.03
C PRO A 97 4.93 -11.84 3.39
N ILE A 98 4.91 -11.02 4.44
CA ILE A 98 4.73 -11.49 5.83
C ILE A 98 3.45 -10.96 6.46
N THR A 99 2.57 -10.34 5.68
CA THR A 99 1.28 -9.78 6.13
C THR A 99 0.06 -10.35 5.42
N ASP A 100 0.22 -11.24 4.42
CA ASP A 100 -0.90 -11.85 3.66
C ASP A 100 -1.85 -12.70 4.52
N GLY A 101 -1.43 -13.07 5.74
CA GLY A 101 -2.29 -13.74 6.71
C GLY A 101 -3.32 -12.82 7.37
N PHE A 102 -3.25 -11.51 7.16
CA PHE A 102 -4.20 -10.54 7.71
C PHE A 102 -5.56 -10.67 7.06
N THR A 103 -6.60 -10.55 7.89
CA THR A 103 -7.99 -10.61 7.43
C THR A 103 -8.47 -9.26 6.89
N VAL A 104 -9.66 -9.23 6.28
CA VAL A 104 -10.30 -7.97 5.85
C VAL A 104 -10.49 -6.99 7.02
N ALA A 105 -10.76 -7.49 8.23
CA ALA A 105 -10.84 -6.67 9.45
C ALA A 105 -9.50 -6.03 9.85
N GLU A 106 -8.40 -6.50 9.26
CA GLU A 106 -7.04 -6.04 9.50
C GLU A 106 -6.45 -5.29 8.30
N ALA A 107 -7.26 -4.99 7.27
CA ALA A 107 -6.82 -4.27 6.08
C ALA A 107 -6.12 -2.94 6.41
N ALA A 108 -6.60 -2.22 7.44
CA ALA A 108 -6.00 -0.97 7.92
C ALA A 108 -4.56 -1.11 8.47
N PHE A 109 -4.07 -2.34 8.67
CA PHE A 109 -2.75 -2.63 9.22
C PHE A 109 -1.73 -3.11 8.18
N HIS A 110 -2.05 -3.08 6.88
CA HIS A 110 -1.05 -3.16 5.80
C HIS A 110 -0.24 -1.86 5.64
N TYR A 111 -0.61 -0.82 6.38
CA TYR A 111 0.06 0.47 6.39
C TYR A 111 1.17 0.43 7.44
N VAL A 112 2.35 -0.05 7.05
CA VAL A 112 3.45 -0.34 7.99
C VAL A 112 4.31 0.89 8.20
N GLU A 113 4.28 1.42 9.41
CA GLU A 113 4.99 2.66 9.74
C GLU A 113 6.40 2.41 10.28
N SER A 114 6.60 1.30 11.00
CA SER A 114 7.94 0.97 11.50
C SER A 114 8.12 -0.51 11.80
N ILE A 115 9.35 -1.00 11.62
CA ILE A 115 9.79 -2.34 12.02
C ILE A 115 10.94 -2.22 13.02
N GLY A 116 10.78 -2.89 14.16
CA GLY A 116 11.82 -3.05 15.18
C GLY A 116 12.31 -4.48 15.24
N LEU A 117 13.62 -4.68 15.24
CA LEU A 117 14.26 -6.00 15.34
C LEU A 117 14.95 -6.15 16.69
N ASP A 118 14.80 -7.31 17.32
CA ASP A 118 15.49 -7.61 18.58
C ASP A 118 16.95 -7.99 18.29
N PRO A 119 17.94 -7.17 18.69
CA PRO A 119 19.35 -7.44 18.34
C PRO A 119 19.94 -8.70 19.00
N THR A 120 19.25 -9.25 20.00
CA THR A 120 19.66 -10.45 20.73
C THR A 120 18.98 -11.73 20.25
N ASN A 121 17.91 -11.60 19.45
CA ASN A 121 17.15 -12.73 18.94
C ASN A 121 16.49 -12.41 17.60
N ASP A 122 17.09 -12.92 16.52
CA ASP A 122 16.63 -12.66 15.16
C ASP A 122 15.31 -13.34 14.77
N GLN A 123 14.68 -14.10 15.68
CA GLN A 123 13.32 -14.60 15.50
C GLN A 123 12.27 -13.56 15.89
N LEU A 124 12.64 -12.60 16.75
CA LEU A 124 11.74 -11.59 17.28
C LEU A 124 11.71 -10.35 16.39
N VAL A 125 10.54 -10.11 15.80
CA VAL A 125 10.26 -8.96 14.93
C VAL A 125 9.03 -8.25 15.46
N TYR A 126 9.10 -6.93 15.49
CA TYR A 126 8.02 -6.06 15.91
C TYR A 126 7.63 -5.13 14.77
N MET A 127 6.35 -4.93 14.55
CA MET A 127 5.83 -4.11 13.46
C MET A 127 4.74 -3.18 13.97
N VAL A 128 4.87 -1.88 13.71
CA VAL A 128 3.88 -0.85 14.03
C VAL A 128 3.11 -0.50 12.78
N ALA A 129 1.79 -0.66 12.82
CA ALA A 129 0.93 -0.51 11.65
C ALA A 129 -0.39 0.22 11.95
N GLY A 130 -0.91 0.93 10.94
CA GLY A 130 -2.18 1.66 10.99
C GLY A 130 -2.32 2.67 9.84
N ASN A 131 -3.55 2.98 9.45
CA ASN A 131 -3.87 3.85 8.30
C ASN A 131 -4.35 5.26 8.68
N GLY A 132 -4.16 5.68 9.94
CA GLY A 132 -4.60 6.98 10.45
C GLY A 132 -6.07 7.09 10.88
N SER A 133 -6.92 6.09 10.59
CA SER A 133 -8.37 6.15 10.94
C SER A 133 -8.69 5.84 12.41
N GLY A 134 -7.70 5.41 13.18
CA GLY A 134 -7.82 5.08 14.59
C GLY A 134 -6.47 4.68 15.18
N ASN A 135 -6.51 4.15 16.40
CA ASN A 135 -5.30 3.70 17.06
C ASN A 135 -4.61 2.56 16.28
N GLY A 136 -3.28 2.61 16.23
CA GLY A 136 -2.49 1.57 15.58
C GLY A 136 -2.40 0.28 16.38
N ARG A 137 -1.63 -0.66 15.85
CA ARG A 137 -1.26 -1.91 16.52
C ARG A 137 0.24 -2.10 16.52
N LEU A 138 0.73 -2.72 17.59
CA LEU A 138 2.03 -3.37 17.61
C LEU A 138 1.81 -4.86 17.36
N TYR A 139 2.36 -5.35 16.27
CA TYR A 139 2.44 -6.76 15.95
C TYR A 139 3.78 -7.31 16.43
N THR A 140 3.76 -8.51 17.02
CA THR A 140 4.94 -9.25 17.46
C THR A 140 4.96 -10.62 16.81
N SER A 141 6.09 -10.96 16.20
CA SER A 141 6.37 -12.28 15.65
C SER A 141 7.56 -12.90 16.39
N THR A 142 7.49 -14.20 16.64
CA THR A 142 8.58 -15.02 17.21
C THR A 142 9.16 -15.99 16.18
N ASN A 143 8.89 -15.77 14.90
CA ASN A 143 9.28 -16.63 13.79
C ASN A 143 9.52 -15.83 12.50
N ARG A 144 10.18 -14.67 12.62
CA ARG A 144 10.58 -13.83 11.47
C ARG A 144 9.42 -13.44 10.55
N GLY A 145 8.28 -13.10 11.14
CA GLY A 145 7.10 -12.62 10.43
C GLY A 145 6.21 -13.70 9.81
N THR A 146 6.47 -15.00 10.05
CA THR A 146 5.58 -16.05 9.52
C THR A 146 4.20 -16.05 10.17
N SER A 147 4.11 -15.66 11.45
CA SER A 147 2.85 -15.43 12.15
C SER A 147 2.99 -14.30 13.16
N TRP A 148 1.87 -13.66 13.48
CA TRP A 148 1.84 -12.50 14.35
C TRP A 148 0.80 -12.62 15.46
N THR A 149 1.12 -12.03 16.60
CA THR A 149 0.16 -11.60 17.63
C THR A 149 0.18 -10.08 17.70
N TRP A 150 -0.83 -9.43 18.29
CA TRP A 150 -0.84 -7.98 18.38
C TRP A 150 -1.46 -7.45 19.67
N VAL A 151 -1.09 -6.22 20.01
CA VAL A 151 -1.74 -5.40 21.02
C VAL A 151 -2.17 -4.06 20.41
N ALA A 152 -3.28 -3.51 20.89
CA ALA A 152 -3.71 -2.18 20.50
C ALA A 152 -2.77 -1.13 21.09
N LEU A 153 -2.37 -0.15 20.28
CA LEU A 153 -1.58 0.98 20.75
C LEU A 153 -2.51 2.08 21.32
N PRO A 154 -2.04 2.90 22.27
CA PRO A 154 -2.83 3.99 22.82
C PRO A 154 -2.82 5.27 21.97
N PHE A 155 -2.30 5.22 20.74
CA PHE A 155 -2.15 6.35 19.83
C PHE A 155 -2.38 5.94 18.37
N VAL A 156 -2.63 6.94 17.53
CA VAL A 156 -2.81 6.78 16.08
C VAL A 156 -1.47 6.52 15.39
N VAL A 157 -1.50 5.66 14.38
CA VAL A 157 -0.40 5.29 13.49
C VAL A 157 -0.86 5.49 12.05
N ASN A 158 0.00 6.03 11.19
CA ASN A 158 -0.31 6.25 9.78
C ASN A 158 0.90 5.91 8.88
N GLY A 159 0.97 4.64 8.46
CA GLY A 159 2.02 4.14 7.56
C GLY A 159 2.04 4.84 6.19
N ASN A 160 0.92 5.42 5.74
CA ASN A 160 0.84 6.23 4.52
C ASN A 160 0.72 7.75 4.79
N GLY A 161 1.14 8.19 5.99
CA GLY A 161 1.16 9.60 6.35
C GLY A 161 2.30 10.39 5.69
N ILE A 162 2.30 11.70 5.91
CA ILE A 162 3.42 12.57 5.49
C ILE A 162 4.74 12.12 6.14
N GLY A 163 5.87 12.22 5.44
CA GLY A 163 7.17 11.78 5.97
C GLY A 163 7.24 10.31 6.38
N ARG A 164 6.49 9.43 5.72
CA ARG A 164 6.45 7.98 6.03
C ARG A 164 7.75 7.22 5.81
N ALA A 165 8.73 7.78 5.10
CA ALA A 165 10.08 7.19 5.04
C ALA A 165 10.87 7.41 6.34
N THR A 166 10.60 8.49 7.05
CA THR A 166 11.29 8.86 8.29
C THR A 166 11.23 7.74 9.32
N GLY A 167 12.38 7.35 9.86
CA GLY A 167 12.43 6.34 10.90
C GLY A 167 13.75 5.58 11.00
N GLU A 168 13.74 4.38 11.58
CA GLU A 168 12.57 3.70 12.18
C GLU A 168 12.10 4.37 13.49
N ARG A 169 10.78 4.53 13.63
CA ARG A 169 10.13 5.12 14.81
C ARG A 169 10.15 4.20 16.03
N LEU A 170 10.01 2.89 15.82
CA LEU A 170 10.10 1.87 16.86
C LEU A 170 11.56 1.47 17.06
N ARG A 171 12.07 1.64 18.28
CA ARG A 171 13.46 1.33 18.62
C ARG A 171 13.52 0.56 19.93
N LEU A 172 14.15 -0.61 19.87
CA LEU A 172 14.36 -1.49 21.02
C LEU A 172 15.69 -1.15 21.67
N ASP A 173 15.73 -1.17 23.00
CA ASP A 173 16.99 -1.01 23.73
C ASP A 173 17.89 -2.22 23.39
N PRO A 174 19.07 -1.97 22.81
CA PRO A 174 19.95 -3.03 22.33
C PRO A 174 20.58 -3.90 23.43
N THR A 175 20.57 -3.43 24.69
CA THR A 175 21.06 -4.19 25.86
C THR A 175 19.93 -4.83 26.66
N ASN A 176 18.71 -4.29 26.54
CA ASN A 176 17.51 -4.84 27.15
C ASN A 176 16.28 -4.66 26.24
N PRO A 177 16.09 -5.54 25.23
CA PRO A 177 15.04 -5.38 24.21
C PRO A 177 13.60 -5.35 24.72
N SER A 178 13.36 -5.74 25.99
CA SER A 178 12.06 -5.56 26.65
C SER A 178 11.70 -4.08 26.86
N THR A 179 12.71 -3.21 26.91
CA THR A 179 12.56 -1.77 26.89
C THR A 179 12.60 -1.27 25.46
N MET A 180 11.56 -0.54 25.04
CA MET A 180 11.47 0.01 23.69
C MET A 180 10.78 1.36 23.71
N PHE A 181 11.12 2.18 22.72
CA PHE A 181 10.53 3.50 22.51
C PHE A 181 9.88 3.58 21.13
N TYR A 182 8.85 4.41 21.05
CA TYR A 182 8.18 4.70 19.79
C TYR A 182 7.89 6.20 19.68
N GLY A 183 8.34 6.80 18.57
CA GLY A 183 8.04 8.18 18.20
C GLY A 183 6.69 8.30 17.49
N SER A 184 5.67 8.79 18.20
CA SER A 184 4.33 8.98 17.63
C SER A 184 4.25 10.24 16.77
N ARG A 185 3.45 10.17 15.71
CA ARG A 185 3.05 11.31 14.88
C ARG A 185 2.36 12.42 15.68
N MET A 186 1.46 12.04 16.58
CA MET A 186 0.47 12.95 17.16
C MET A 186 0.44 12.95 18.69
N ALA A 187 1.23 12.10 19.33
CA ALA A 187 1.17 11.92 20.78
C ALA A 187 2.56 11.83 21.44
N GLY A 188 3.58 12.44 20.83
CA GLY A 188 4.92 12.51 21.41
C GLY A 188 5.67 11.17 21.47
N LEU A 189 6.58 11.04 22.43
CA LEU A 189 7.40 9.85 22.60
C LEU A 189 6.74 8.88 23.59
N TRP A 190 6.77 7.59 23.31
CA TRP A 190 6.22 6.54 24.16
C TRP A 190 7.27 5.52 24.54
N LYS A 191 7.17 4.95 25.74
CA LYS A 191 8.06 3.93 26.28
C LYS A 191 7.27 2.70 26.72
N SER A 192 7.80 1.52 26.43
CA SER A 192 7.41 0.25 27.00
C SER A 192 8.60 -0.36 27.75
N THR A 193 8.34 -1.11 28.81
CA THR A 193 9.33 -1.91 29.56
C THR A 193 8.98 -3.39 29.62
N ASN A 194 8.01 -3.83 28.81
CA ASN A 194 7.52 -5.22 28.77
C ASN A 194 7.28 -5.68 27.33
N SER A 195 8.26 -5.45 26.45
CA SER A 195 8.25 -5.90 25.05
C SER A 195 7.05 -5.40 24.24
N GLY A 196 6.55 -4.21 24.55
CA GLY A 196 5.52 -3.50 23.80
C GLY A 196 4.09 -3.83 24.22
N GLN A 197 3.90 -4.64 25.28
CA GLN A 197 2.58 -5.01 25.78
C GLN A 197 1.81 -3.83 26.38
N THR A 198 2.51 -2.89 27.02
CA THR A 198 1.91 -1.66 27.56
C THR A 198 2.83 -0.47 27.33
N TRP A 199 2.24 0.69 27.06
CA TRP A 199 2.97 1.91 26.72
C TRP A 199 2.62 3.06 27.65
N VAL A 200 3.64 3.83 28.04
CA VAL A 200 3.52 5.05 28.84
C VAL A 200 4.12 6.20 28.06
N GLN A 201 3.42 7.33 27.99
CA GLN A 201 3.90 8.53 27.33
C GLN A 201 5.09 9.12 28.11
N VAL A 202 6.13 9.53 27.39
CA VAL A 202 7.35 10.12 27.95
C VAL A 202 7.15 11.63 28.13
N THR A 203 6.49 11.99 29.23
CA THR A 203 6.12 13.38 29.53
C THR A 203 7.31 14.31 29.76
N GLY A 204 8.50 13.76 30.04
CA GLY A 204 9.73 14.52 30.19
C GLY A 204 10.28 15.09 28.87
N LEU A 205 9.81 14.62 27.72
CA LEU A 205 10.01 15.30 26.42
C LEU A 205 8.83 16.23 26.15
N SER A 206 7.62 15.68 26.12
CA SER A 206 6.38 16.42 25.89
C SER A 206 5.17 15.58 26.29
N SER A 207 4.10 16.22 26.75
CA SER A 207 2.76 15.61 26.94
C SER A 207 1.74 16.03 25.87
N TYR A 208 2.19 16.79 24.86
CA TYR A 208 1.31 17.30 23.82
C TYR A 208 0.67 16.15 23.02
N THR A 209 -0.62 16.28 22.73
CA THR A 209 -1.37 15.36 21.88
C THR A 209 -2.25 16.17 20.95
N THR A 210 -2.47 15.66 19.73
CA THR A 210 -3.28 16.34 18.72
C THR A 210 -3.99 15.34 17.81
N THR A 211 -4.89 15.84 16.98
CA THR A 211 -5.54 15.11 15.89
C THR A 211 -5.09 15.58 14.51
N ASN A 212 -4.19 16.56 14.45
CA ASN A 212 -3.62 17.03 13.20
C ASN A 212 -2.59 16.01 12.70
N ASP A 213 -2.69 15.59 11.44
CA ASP A 213 -1.70 14.71 10.84
C ASP A 213 -0.34 15.44 10.73
N MET A 214 0.71 14.77 11.20
CA MET A 214 2.03 15.35 11.43
C MET A 214 3.10 14.29 11.19
N VAL A 215 4.36 14.72 11.04
CA VAL A 215 5.51 13.81 11.13
C VAL A 215 5.75 13.41 12.59
N GLY A 216 5.69 14.34 13.54
CA GLY A 216 5.75 14.00 14.97
C GLY A 216 7.15 13.79 15.52
N VAL A 217 7.28 12.92 16.54
CA VAL A 217 8.59 12.44 16.98
C VAL A 217 9.10 11.46 15.92
N GLU A 218 10.20 11.82 15.27
CA GLU A 218 10.69 11.16 14.05
C GLU A 218 11.29 9.79 14.38
N HIS A 219 12.28 9.75 15.29
CA HIS A 219 12.93 8.52 15.75
C HIS A 219 13.95 8.76 16.86
N LEU A 220 14.40 7.66 17.47
CA LEU A 220 15.34 7.63 18.61
C LEU A 220 16.54 6.71 18.33
N ILE A 221 17.71 7.01 18.88
CA ILE A 221 18.84 6.07 18.92
C ILE A 221 19.39 5.97 20.33
N PHE A 222 19.67 4.73 20.74
CA PHE A 222 20.37 4.40 21.97
C PHE A 222 21.89 4.50 21.79
N ASP A 223 22.58 5.08 22.77
CA ASP A 223 24.03 5.13 22.81
C ASP A 223 24.59 4.15 23.84
N ASN A 224 25.07 3.03 23.33
CA ASN A 224 25.62 1.96 24.15
C ASN A 224 27.10 2.15 24.51
N GLY A 225 27.74 3.25 24.11
CA GLY A 225 29.17 3.46 24.32
C GLY A 225 29.57 3.54 25.81
N SER A 226 28.59 3.63 26.71
CA SER A 226 28.80 3.83 28.15
C SER A 226 28.03 2.84 29.04
N VAL A 227 27.56 1.71 28.52
CA VAL A 227 26.74 0.76 29.30
C VAL A 227 27.56 -0.45 29.74
N GLY A 228 27.92 -0.49 31.02
CA GLY A 228 28.33 -1.72 31.71
C GLY A 228 27.12 -2.39 32.38
N GLY A 229 27.02 -3.72 32.29
CA GLY A 229 26.28 -4.53 33.28
C GLY A 229 24.78 -4.78 33.10
N GLY A 230 24.22 -4.70 31.88
CA GLY A 230 22.84 -5.15 31.61
C GLY A 230 21.72 -4.24 32.15
N GLN A 231 22.04 -2.98 32.46
CA GLN A 231 21.05 -1.93 32.77
C GLN A 231 20.62 -1.21 31.48
N THR A 232 19.41 -0.65 31.46
CA THR A 232 18.86 0.14 30.33
C THR A 232 19.85 1.21 29.86
N THR A 233 19.96 1.41 28.56
CA THR A 233 20.81 2.45 27.97
C THR A 233 20.34 3.85 28.40
N TRP A 234 21.20 4.60 29.09
CA TRP A 234 20.84 5.92 29.65
C TRP A 234 20.94 7.05 28.64
N ASN A 235 21.98 7.03 27.81
CA ASN A 235 22.21 8.05 26.82
C ASN A 235 21.42 7.71 25.55
N MET A 236 20.55 8.61 25.14
CA MET A 236 19.74 8.45 23.93
C MET A 236 19.45 9.80 23.29
N TRP A 237 19.27 9.78 21.98
CA TRP A 237 18.96 10.97 21.18
C TRP A 237 17.61 10.77 20.51
N ALA A 238 16.82 11.84 20.45
CA ALA A 238 15.53 11.84 19.79
C ALA A 238 15.50 12.99 18.78
N ALA A 239 15.07 12.67 17.56
CA ALA A 239 14.70 13.65 16.54
C ALA A 239 13.20 13.94 16.64
N VAL A 240 12.85 15.22 16.54
CA VAL A 240 11.48 15.72 16.63
C VAL A 240 11.26 16.63 15.45
N ALA A 241 10.25 16.31 14.63
CA ALA A 241 9.94 17.10 13.46
C ALA A 241 9.53 18.53 13.85
N PRO A 242 9.85 19.53 13.02
CA PRO A 242 9.56 20.94 13.30
C PRO A 242 8.06 21.25 13.45
N ASP A 243 7.19 20.49 12.78
CA ASP A 243 5.75 20.62 12.93
C ASP A 243 5.32 20.32 14.38
N TYR A 244 5.75 19.19 14.93
CA TYR A 244 5.44 18.76 16.29
C TYR A 244 6.19 19.58 17.31
N ALA A 245 7.46 19.91 17.06
CA ALA A 245 8.24 20.74 17.95
C ALA A 245 7.56 22.11 18.18
N SER A 246 7.10 22.74 17.09
CA SER A 246 6.35 24.00 17.14
C SER A 246 5.05 23.84 17.95
N ALA A 247 4.24 22.83 17.62
CA ALA A 247 2.95 22.60 18.28
C ALA A 247 3.08 22.25 19.77
N ALA A 248 4.14 21.53 20.15
CA ALA A 248 4.42 21.11 21.52
C ALA A 248 5.22 22.14 22.34
N GLY A 249 5.60 23.29 21.77
CA GLY A 249 6.40 24.32 22.45
C GLY A 249 7.86 23.91 22.71
N LEU A 250 8.41 23.03 21.88
CA LEU A 250 9.77 22.55 21.94
C LEU A 250 10.73 23.51 21.22
N SER A 251 11.91 23.72 21.78
CA SER A 251 12.90 24.70 21.30
C SER A 251 13.95 24.14 20.33
N SER A 252 13.94 22.83 20.07
CA SER A 252 14.86 22.17 19.14
C SER A 252 14.14 21.07 18.36
N THR A 253 14.78 20.56 17.30
CA THR A 253 14.40 19.34 16.59
C THR A 253 15.27 18.14 16.99
N PHE A 254 16.27 18.35 17.86
CA PHE A 254 17.17 17.31 18.34
C PHE A 254 17.35 17.39 19.85
N TYR A 255 17.13 16.28 20.54
CA TYR A 255 17.13 16.17 21.99
C TYR A 255 18.01 15.04 22.48
N ARG A 256 18.55 15.18 23.68
CA ARG A 256 19.29 14.13 24.38
C ARG A 256 18.68 13.85 25.74
N SER A 257 18.55 12.58 26.09
CA SER A 257 18.40 12.12 27.47
C SER A 257 19.70 11.48 27.95
N SER A 258 19.99 11.65 29.24
CA SER A 258 21.11 11.01 29.94
C SER A 258 20.64 10.18 31.13
N ASP A 259 19.34 9.91 31.22
CA ASP A 259 18.69 9.25 32.35
C ASP A 259 17.72 8.14 31.87
N GLY A 260 17.91 7.57 30.68
CA GLY A 260 17.06 6.47 30.23
C GLY A 260 15.67 6.93 29.75
N GLY A 261 15.59 8.18 29.30
CA GLY A 261 14.41 8.80 28.71
C GLY A 261 13.47 9.47 29.71
N PHE A 262 13.85 9.65 30.98
CA PHE A 262 13.00 10.35 31.95
C PHE A 262 12.95 11.86 31.69
N SER A 263 14.07 12.48 31.32
CA SER A 263 14.15 13.90 30.96
C SER A 263 14.98 14.12 29.70
N TRP A 264 14.69 15.21 29.00
CA TRP A 264 15.27 15.52 27.70
C TRP A 264 15.77 16.96 27.65
N THR A 265 17.01 17.14 27.21
CA THR A 265 17.65 18.45 27.04
C THR A 265 17.81 18.75 25.55
N PRO A 266 17.48 19.95 25.06
CA PRO A 266 17.68 20.31 23.67
C PRO A 266 19.17 20.29 23.31
N VAL A 267 19.49 19.73 22.15
CA VAL A 267 20.80 19.83 21.52
C VAL A 267 20.72 20.93 20.47
N ALA A 268 21.61 21.92 20.55
CA ALA A 268 21.69 22.96 19.54
C ALA A 268 22.16 22.37 18.21
N VAL A 269 21.34 22.54 17.17
CA VAL A 269 21.68 22.18 15.78
C VAL A 269 22.32 23.38 15.07
N PRO A 270 23.08 23.17 13.98
CA PRO A 270 23.63 24.28 13.19
C PRO A 270 22.52 25.24 12.71
N ALA A 271 22.81 26.55 12.72
CA ALA A 271 21.82 27.58 12.37
C ALA A 271 21.21 27.41 10.96
N ALA A 272 21.98 26.85 10.03
CA ALA A 272 21.53 26.57 8.65
C ALA A 272 20.38 25.55 8.56
N VAL A 273 20.21 24.70 9.58
CA VAL A 273 19.21 23.61 9.63
C VAL A 273 18.27 23.75 10.83
N ALA A 274 18.21 24.94 11.43
CA ALA A 274 17.26 25.21 12.50
C ALA A 274 15.82 25.05 11.99
N GLY A 275 15.03 24.20 12.65
CA GLY A 275 13.65 23.90 12.25
C GLY A 275 13.52 22.98 11.03
N TYR A 276 14.55 22.20 10.71
CA TYR A 276 14.49 21.19 9.65
C TYR A 276 14.08 19.83 10.22
N TYR A 277 13.46 19.00 9.38
CA TYR A 277 13.16 17.59 9.65
C TYR A 277 14.46 16.78 9.69
N ILE A 278 14.50 15.74 10.52
CA ILE A 278 15.61 14.79 10.61
C ILE A 278 15.05 13.41 10.24
N PRO A 279 14.95 13.08 8.94
CA PRO A 279 14.30 11.85 8.52
C PRO A 279 15.13 10.60 8.85
N HIS A 280 16.46 10.72 8.79
CA HIS A 280 17.40 9.64 9.06
C HIS A 280 18.63 10.17 9.81
N TYR A 281 19.10 9.40 10.79
CA TYR A 281 20.42 9.54 11.36
C TYR A 281 20.90 8.18 11.87
N VAL A 282 22.20 7.98 11.85
CA VAL A 282 22.84 6.71 12.22
C VAL A 282 24.03 6.98 13.11
N ARG A 283 24.28 6.09 14.08
CA ARG A 283 25.42 6.14 14.99
C ARG A 283 26.47 5.13 14.54
N ALA A 284 27.69 5.58 14.28
CA ALA A 284 28.83 4.70 14.06
C ALA A 284 29.35 4.14 15.39
N ALA A 285 30.11 3.03 15.34
CA ALA A 285 30.60 2.37 16.56
C ALA A 285 31.57 3.25 17.39
N ASP A 286 32.22 4.23 16.76
CA ASP A 286 33.08 5.22 17.43
C ASP A 286 32.31 6.32 18.20
N GLY A 287 30.97 6.32 18.14
CA GLY A 287 30.13 7.28 18.83
C GLY A 287 29.77 8.52 18.03
N ALA A 288 30.24 8.65 16.78
CA ALA A 288 29.79 9.71 15.90
C ALA A 288 28.38 9.44 15.37
N TYR A 289 27.58 10.51 15.25
CA TYR A 289 26.27 10.48 14.60
C TYR A 289 26.36 11.15 13.24
N TYR A 290 25.72 10.55 12.25
CA TYR A 290 25.58 11.08 10.90
C TYR A 290 24.12 11.42 10.71
N VAL A 291 23.80 12.72 10.63
CA VAL A 291 22.44 13.26 10.77
C VAL A 291 22.05 13.98 9.50
N VAL A 292 20.98 13.50 8.86
CA VAL A 292 20.37 14.15 7.71
C VAL A 292 19.39 15.21 8.22
N PHE A 293 19.43 16.39 7.60
CA PHE A 293 18.45 17.46 7.79
C PHE A 293 17.81 17.81 6.45
N ASN A 294 16.48 17.83 6.40
CA ASN A 294 15.72 18.26 5.24
C ASN A 294 14.76 19.39 5.60
N LYS A 295 14.61 20.36 4.69
CA LYS A 295 13.63 21.43 4.88
C LYS A 295 12.18 20.91 4.87
N ASN A 296 11.90 19.89 4.06
CA ASN A 296 10.56 19.33 3.86
C ASN A 296 10.50 17.87 4.34
N SER A 297 9.31 17.43 4.76
CA SER A 297 9.07 16.12 5.38
C SER A 297 9.18 14.92 4.45
N GLY A 298 9.03 15.11 3.14
CA GLY A 298 8.87 14.01 2.18
C GLY A 298 7.50 13.30 2.24
N PRO A 299 7.30 12.19 1.50
CA PRO A 299 8.31 11.50 0.66
C PRO A 299 8.82 12.40 -0.47
N GLY A 300 10.04 12.16 -0.95
CA GLY A 300 10.62 13.04 -1.96
C GLY A 300 10.86 14.46 -1.46
N GLY A 301 11.51 14.63 -0.31
CA GLY A 301 11.74 15.97 0.24
C GLY A 301 12.52 16.87 -0.74
N ASP A 302 11.89 17.92 -1.29
CA ASP A 302 12.48 18.82 -2.31
C ASP A 302 13.74 19.60 -1.88
N GLY A 303 14.15 19.49 -0.62
CA GLY A 303 15.33 20.15 -0.08
C GLY A 303 15.14 21.65 0.26
N PRO A 304 16.25 22.37 0.56
CA PRO A 304 17.62 21.87 0.61
C PRO A 304 17.81 20.79 1.68
N GLY A 305 18.81 19.92 1.45
CA GLY A 305 19.20 18.83 2.34
C GLY A 305 20.65 18.99 2.82
N TYR A 306 20.93 18.57 4.04
CA TYR A 306 22.26 18.64 4.66
C TYR A 306 22.59 17.33 5.39
N LEU A 307 23.83 16.85 5.25
CA LEU A 307 24.38 15.77 6.08
C LEU A 307 25.44 16.37 6.99
N TYR A 308 25.24 16.23 8.29
CA TYR A 308 26.23 16.59 9.30
C TYR A 308 26.75 15.38 10.06
N LYS A 309 28.03 15.44 10.46
CA LYS A 309 28.59 14.60 11.52
C LYS A 309 28.51 15.34 12.85
N TYR A 310 27.97 14.69 13.88
CA TYR A 310 28.00 15.14 15.27
C TYR A 310 28.89 14.20 16.08
N SER A 311 29.87 14.74 16.83
CA SER A 311 30.82 13.90 17.57
C SER A 311 30.26 13.28 18.86
N GLY A 312 28.97 13.43 19.16
CA GLY A 312 28.32 12.81 20.31
C GLY A 312 28.28 13.71 21.55
N LEU A 313 28.54 13.16 22.73
CA LEU A 313 28.37 13.85 24.02
C LEU A 313 29.14 15.19 24.11
N GLY A 314 28.43 16.33 24.11
CA GLY A 314 29.04 17.67 24.13
C GLY A 314 29.75 18.02 22.81
N GLY A 315 29.40 17.30 21.74
CA GLY A 315 30.13 17.27 20.49
C GLY A 315 29.96 18.49 19.59
N THR A 316 30.77 18.52 18.53
CA THR A 316 30.75 19.54 17.49
C THR A 316 30.06 19.00 16.24
N TRP A 317 29.43 19.92 15.50
CA TRP A 317 28.83 19.63 14.22
C TRP A 317 29.81 19.94 13.08
N THR A 318 29.97 19.00 12.15
CA THR A 318 30.78 19.16 10.93
C THR A 318 29.90 18.90 9.71
N LEU A 319 29.78 19.87 8.81
CA LEU A 319 29.06 19.68 7.55
C LEU A 319 29.85 18.72 6.66
N LEU A 320 29.22 17.66 6.18
CA LEU A 320 29.83 16.68 5.28
C LEU A 320 29.34 16.80 3.84
N SER A 321 28.06 17.12 3.64
CA SER A 321 27.44 17.24 2.32
C SER A 321 26.19 18.12 2.38
N SER A 322 25.87 18.78 1.27
CA SER A 322 24.63 19.55 1.11
C SER A 322 24.12 19.50 -0.34
N THR A 323 22.81 19.62 -0.53
CA THR A 323 22.17 19.69 -1.83
C THR A 323 21.05 20.75 -1.86
N THR A 324 20.86 21.38 -3.02
CA THR A 324 19.78 22.35 -3.28
C THR A 324 18.82 21.88 -4.38
N THR A 325 19.15 20.79 -5.09
CA THR A 325 18.35 20.21 -6.18
C THR A 325 17.38 19.15 -5.71
N GLY A 326 17.43 18.79 -4.42
CA GLY A 326 16.60 17.82 -3.72
C GLY A 326 16.97 17.80 -2.24
N GLY A 327 16.46 16.80 -1.51
CA GLY A 327 16.84 16.51 -0.13
C GLY A 327 17.72 15.28 -0.04
N TYR A 328 18.02 14.84 1.19
CA TYR A 328 18.59 13.51 1.41
C TYR A 328 17.50 12.57 1.91
N GLY A 329 17.43 11.38 1.33
CA GLY A 329 16.57 10.33 1.82
C GLY A 329 17.18 9.68 3.05
N GLY A 330 17.89 8.57 2.84
CA GLY A 330 18.58 7.84 3.89
C GLY A 330 20.07 8.13 3.99
N VAL A 331 20.64 7.77 5.15
CA VAL A 331 22.08 7.68 5.39
C VAL A 331 22.40 6.39 6.12
N SER A 332 23.40 5.65 5.64
CA SER A 332 23.89 4.43 6.27
C SER A 332 25.42 4.42 6.31
N VAL A 333 26.00 3.83 7.35
CA VAL A 333 27.45 3.88 7.61
C VAL A 333 28.04 2.51 7.91
N PHE A 334 29.27 2.30 7.47
CA PHE A 334 30.04 1.09 7.75
C PHE A 334 31.46 1.45 8.21
N GLY A 335 31.91 0.86 9.31
CA GLY A 335 33.22 1.15 9.91
C GLY A 335 33.22 2.38 10.82
N THR A 336 34.41 2.91 11.12
CA THR A 336 34.63 3.96 12.13
C THR A 336 35.80 4.87 11.77
N GLY A 337 35.88 6.05 12.41
CA GLY A 337 37.03 6.94 12.32
C GLY A 337 37.20 7.55 10.93
N ALA A 338 38.44 7.61 10.44
CA ALA A 338 38.77 8.21 9.14
C ALA A 338 38.40 7.32 7.95
N THR A 339 38.07 6.04 8.16
CA THR A 339 37.72 5.06 7.12
C THR A 339 36.24 4.74 7.09
N THR A 340 35.40 5.47 7.85
CA THR A 340 33.95 5.29 7.82
C THR A 340 33.44 5.46 6.40
N ARG A 341 32.83 4.40 5.87
CA ARG A 341 32.06 4.45 4.62
C ARG A 341 30.69 5.03 4.92
N ILE A 342 30.23 5.93 4.06
CA ILE A 342 28.91 6.57 4.16
C ILE A 342 28.21 6.41 2.82
N ALA A 343 27.05 5.76 2.82
CA ALA A 343 26.11 5.75 1.72
C ALA A 343 25.02 6.78 2.01
N LEU A 344 24.75 7.65 1.04
CA LEU A 344 23.82 8.76 1.18
C LEU A 344 22.91 8.81 -0.04
N ALA A 345 21.61 8.59 0.18
CA ALA A 345 20.61 8.70 -0.87
C ALA A 345 20.15 10.15 -1.00
N VAL A 346 19.99 10.60 -2.23
CA VAL A 346 19.44 11.90 -2.58
C VAL A 346 18.02 11.68 -3.07
N THR A 347 17.08 12.36 -2.43
CA THR A 347 15.67 12.24 -2.75
C THR A 347 15.18 13.42 -3.58
N ASN A 348 13.98 13.27 -4.15
CA ASN A 348 13.37 14.21 -5.08
C ASN A 348 14.19 14.49 -6.36
N THR A 349 14.98 13.50 -6.76
CA THR A 349 15.74 13.51 -8.00
C THR A 349 14.94 12.76 -9.07
N TRP A 350 14.34 13.50 -10.01
CA TRP A 350 13.50 12.95 -11.06
C TRP A 350 14.26 12.81 -12.39
N GLY A 351 14.10 11.66 -13.05
CA GLY A 351 14.63 11.36 -14.40
C GLY A 351 16.06 10.79 -14.46
N ASN A 352 16.47 10.37 -15.66
CA ASN A 352 17.77 9.76 -15.98
C ASN A 352 18.80 10.80 -16.47
N THR A 353 18.91 11.98 -15.83
CA THR A 353 19.86 13.01 -16.30
C THR A 353 21.19 12.93 -15.55
N ALA A 354 22.30 13.11 -16.26
CA ALA A 354 23.66 12.93 -15.74
C ALA A 354 24.04 13.90 -14.59
N ASP A 355 23.23 14.94 -14.35
CA ASP A 355 23.37 15.89 -13.24
C ASP A 355 22.71 15.39 -11.94
N LYS A 356 21.87 14.34 -11.98
CA LYS A 356 21.23 13.78 -10.79
C LYS A 356 22.17 12.78 -10.13
N LYS A 357 22.61 13.15 -8.92
CA LYS A 357 23.37 12.31 -8.03
C LYS A 357 22.38 11.59 -7.12
N ILE A 358 22.13 10.31 -7.30
CA ILE A 358 21.08 9.56 -6.61
C ILE A 358 21.65 8.88 -5.37
N VAL A 359 22.79 8.20 -5.52
CA VAL A 359 23.51 7.59 -4.39
C VAL A 359 24.95 8.08 -4.37
N GLN A 360 25.25 8.85 -3.34
CA GLN A 360 26.59 9.34 -3.04
C GLN A 360 27.27 8.39 -2.06
N LEU A 361 28.54 8.06 -2.34
CA LEU A 361 29.38 7.24 -1.47
C LEU A 361 30.63 8.01 -1.05
N SER A 362 30.93 7.96 0.25
CA SER A 362 32.23 8.34 0.81
C SER A 362 32.91 7.13 1.43
N ASP A 363 34.22 7.01 1.26
CA ASP A 363 35.06 5.95 1.84
C ASP A 363 36.00 6.47 2.94
N ASN A 364 35.92 7.76 3.24
CA ASN A 364 36.85 8.48 4.11
C ASN A 364 36.13 9.49 5.01
N ALA A 365 35.06 9.01 5.64
CA ALA A 365 34.28 9.74 6.63
C ALA A 365 33.73 11.10 6.16
N GLY A 366 33.38 11.20 4.88
CA GLY A 366 32.80 12.38 4.26
C GLY A 366 33.82 13.37 3.68
N SER A 367 35.10 13.03 3.66
CA SER A 367 36.14 13.92 3.11
C SER A 367 36.06 14.04 1.58
N THR A 368 35.72 12.96 0.89
CA THR A 368 35.47 12.92 -0.56
C THR A 368 34.23 12.09 -0.87
N TRP A 369 33.54 12.45 -1.95
CA TRP A 369 32.30 11.82 -2.39
C TRP A 369 32.36 11.46 -3.88
N ARG A 370 31.67 10.36 -4.24
CA ARG A 370 31.43 9.98 -5.63
C ARG A 370 30.01 9.45 -5.80
N GLU A 371 29.43 9.67 -6.98
CA GLU A 371 28.18 9.03 -7.38
C GLU A 371 28.44 7.57 -7.74
N ILE A 372 27.61 6.65 -7.24
CA ILE A 372 27.76 5.21 -7.50
C ILE A 372 26.62 4.59 -8.31
N GLU A 373 25.62 5.39 -8.68
CA GLU A 373 24.43 4.92 -9.41
C GLU A 373 24.26 5.61 -10.78
N ALA A 374 25.27 6.38 -11.23
CA ALA A 374 25.20 7.13 -12.50
C ALA A 374 24.96 6.27 -13.75
N ALA A 375 25.29 4.98 -13.70
CA ALA A 375 25.09 4.05 -14.81
C ALA A 375 23.76 3.28 -14.74
N MET A 376 22.97 3.44 -13.67
CA MET A 376 21.67 2.80 -13.56
C MET A 376 20.63 3.52 -14.43
N VAL A 377 19.77 2.73 -15.06
CA VAL A 377 18.57 3.22 -15.72
C VAL A 377 17.44 3.25 -14.69
N HIS A 378 17.07 4.44 -14.22
CA HIS A 378 16.04 4.67 -13.20
C HIS A 378 14.62 4.67 -13.76
N THR A 379 14.51 5.07 -15.03
CA THR A 379 13.30 4.95 -15.86
C THR A 379 13.42 3.74 -16.79
N PRO A 380 12.94 2.56 -16.41
CA PRO A 380 12.82 1.48 -17.38
C PRO A 380 11.81 1.85 -18.47
N ALA A 381 12.02 1.30 -19.67
CA ALA A 381 11.21 1.62 -20.84
C ALA A 381 9.72 1.24 -20.70
N ASP A 382 9.38 0.44 -19.68
CA ASP A 382 8.06 -0.14 -19.47
C ASP A 382 7.29 0.49 -18.28
N SER A 383 7.93 1.33 -17.45
CA SER A 383 7.27 1.93 -16.28
C SER A 383 8.11 3.01 -15.60
N ALA A 384 7.43 4.00 -15.01
CA ALA A 384 8.04 5.09 -14.30
C ALA A 384 8.06 4.84 -12.77
N TYR A 385 9.11 4.22 -12.24
CA TYR A 385 9.34 4.07 -10.79
C TYR A 385 10.64 4.73 -10.31
N TRP A 386 10.82 5.98 -10.70
CA TRP A 386 11.98 6.80 -10.32
C TRP A 386 11.63 7.77 -9.19
N GLY A 387 12.64 8.17 -8.40
CA GLY A 387 12.48 9.10 -7.28
C GLY A 387 12.13 8.40 -5.95
N TRP A 388 11.96 9.23 -4.92
CA TRP A 388 11.72 8.78 -3.53
C TRP A 388 12.77 7.77 -3.04
N ASN A 389 14.05 8.03 -3.34
CA ASN A 389 15.18 7.35 -2.74
C ASN A 389 15.32 7.78 -1.28
N ASP A 390 14.30 7.49 -0.50
CA ASP A 390 14.12 8.04 0.84
C ASP A 390 14.79 7.19 1.92
N ASP A 391 15.27 6.00 1.59
CA ASP A 391 16.02 5.14 2.50
C ASP A 391 17.13 4.36 1.78
N ILE A 392 18.25 4.13 2.47
CA ILE A 392 19.43 3.43 1.95
C ILE A 392 20.16 2.74 3.08
N GLU A 393 20.59 1.51 2.84
CA GLU A 393 21.29 0.69 3.82
C GLU A 393 22.53 0.03 3.25
N ILE A 394 23.63 0.11 4.00
CA ILE A 394 24.82 -0.72 3.78
C ILE A 394 24.60 -2.00 4.60
N ASP A 395 24.77 -3.17 3.99
CA ASP A 395 24.70 -4.44 4.71
C ASP A 395 25.73 -4.43 5.86
N PRO A 396 25.32 -4.69 7.11
CA PRO A 396 26.21 -4.63 8.26
C PRO A 396 27.37 -5.64 8.19
N ASN A 397 27.30 -6.63 7.30
CA ASN A 397 28.32 -7.67 7.12
C ASN A 397 29.09 -7.54 5.80
N ASN A 398 28.66 -6.66 4.89
CA ASN A 398 29.32 -6.48 3.61
C ASN A 398 29.24 -5.02 3.15
N ARG A 399 30.35 -4.30 3.32
CA ARG A 399 30.44 -2.87 2.95
C ARG A 399 30.15 -2.58 1.47
N ASP A 400 30.29 -3.57 0.59
CA ASP A 400 30.03 -3.44 -0.85
C ASP A 400 28.60 -3.78 -1.25
N HIS A 401 27.83 -4.37 -0.34
CA HIS A 401 26.42 -4.61 -0.50
C HIS A 401 25.63 -3.40 0.01
N ILE A 402 25.01 -2.66 -0.90
CA ILE A 402 24.21 -1.47 -0.59
C ILE A 402 22.85 -1.62 -1.27
N MET A 403 21.79 -1.33 -0.53
CA MET A 403 20.42 -1.31 -1.04
C MET A 403 19.75 0.02 -0.77
N HIS A 404 18.92 0.51 -1.68
CA HIS A 404 18.02 1.65 -1.45
C HIS A 404 16.62 1.35 -1.98
N VAL A 405 15.67 2.18 -1.58
CA VAL A 405 14.27 2.10 -2.00
C VAL A 405 13.94 3.13 -3.09
N THR A 406 12.80 2.96 -3.74
CA THR A 406 12.15 3.94 -4.62
C THR A 406 10.63 3.85 -4.48
N GLY A 407 9.91 4.77 -5.14
CA GLY A 407 8.46 4.71 -5.30
C GLY A 407 7.91 3.48 -6.03
N GLY A 408 8.75 2.56 -6.51
CA GLY A 408 8.30 1.31 -7.12
C GLY A 408 9.07 0.06 -6.73
N GLY A 409 9.93 0.10 -5.70
CA GLY A 409 10.63 -1.09 -5.24
C GLY A 409 11.94 -0.82 -4.50
N ALA A 410 12.83 -1.80 -4.55
CA ALA A 410 14.17 -1.73 -3.97
C ALA A 410 15.23 -2.12 -5.02
N PHE A 411 16.43 -1.57 -4.87
CA PHE A 411 17.58 -1.82 -5.74
C PHE A 411 18.81 -2.17 -4.91
N GLU A 412 19.71 -2.95 -5.50
CA GLU A 412 20.91 -3.45 -4.85
C GLU A 412 22.14 -3.30 -5.74
N THR A 413 23.27 -2.96 -5.13
CA THR A 413 24.60 -3.25 -5.66
C THR A 413 25.36 -4.18 -4.71
N LEU A 414 26.15 -5.10 -5.27
CA LEU A 414 27.05 -6.00 -4.53
C LEU A 414 28.53 -5.63 -4.67
N ASN A 415 28.83 -4.55 -5.39
CA ASN A 415 30.18 -4.14 -5.76
C ASN A 415 30.36 -2.62 -5.65
N ALA A 416 29.85 -2.02 -4.56
CA ALA A 416 29.88 -0.57 -4.38
C ALA A 416 31.30 0.05 -4.50
N SER A 417 32.37 -0.67 -4.14
CA SER A 417 33.77 -0.22 -4.33
C SER A 417 34.24 -0.14 -5.78
N SER A 418 33.51 -0.72 -6.73
CA SER A 418 33.82 -0.62 -8.17
C SER A 418 33.82 0.84 -8.63
N ALA A 419 34.63 1.15 -9.66
CA ALA A 419 34.57 2.43 -10.36
C ALA A 419 33.23 2.60 -11.10
N THR A 420 32.62 1.49 -11.52
CA THR A 420 31.31 1.41 -12.16
C THR A 420 30.50 0.31 -11.49
N PRO A 421 29.88 0.58 -10.32
CA PRO A 421 29.03 -0.40 -9.65
C PRO A 421 27.85 -0.80 -10.51
N SER A 422 27.47 -2.06 -10.43
CA SER A 422 26.28 -2.59 -11.09
C SER A 422 25.12 -2.58 -10.11
N TRP A 423 23.96 -2.12 -10.57
CA TRP A 423 22.73 -2.09 -9.79
C TRP A 423 21.67 -3.01 -10.39
N THR A 424 20.84 -3.60 -9.55
CA THR A 424 19.79 -4.53 -9.96
C THR A 424 18.55 -4.34 -9.12
N ALA A 425 17.38 -4.28 -9.76
CA ALA A 425 16.09 -4.24 -9.09
C ALA A 425 15.86 -5.53 -8.29
N LYS A 426 15.48 -5.40 -7.03
CA LYS A 426 15.13 -6.49 -6.12
C LYS A 426 13.65 -6.42 -5.82
N VAL A 427 12.84 -6.68 -6.83
CA VAL A 427 11.37 -6.59 -6.75
C VAL A 427 10.67 -7.94 -6.94
N ASN A 428 11.43 -9.04 -7.05
CA ASN A 428 10.82 -10.36 -7.22
C ASN A 428 9.99 -10.72 -5.99
N SER A 429 8.69 -10.97 -6.24
CA SER A 429 7.69 -11.29 -5.20
C SER A 429 7.43 -10.16 -4.19
N LEU A 430 7.82 -8.94 -4.53
CA LEU A 430 7.33 -7.70 -3.91
C LEU A 430 6.28 -7.16 -4.88
N GLU A 431 5.01 -7.10 -4.47
CA GLU A 431 3.91 -6.69 -5.36
C GLU A 431 3.03 -5.69 -4.60
N GLU A 432 3.05 -4.41 -4.97
CA GLU A 432 2.41 -3.34 -4.21
C GLU A 432 1.48 -2.44 -5.07
N THR A 433 1.09 -2.92 -6.25
CA THR A 433 0.20 -2.13 -7.11
C THR A 433 -1.20 -1.99 -6.49
N ALA A 434 -1.78 -0.78 -6.53
CA ALA A 434 -3.16 -0.55 -6.13
C ALA A 434 -4.14 -0.86 -7.28
N THR A 435 -4.62 -2.11 -7.39
CA THR A 435 -5.55 -2.53 -8.44
C THR A 435 -6.91 -1.84 -8.32
N LEU A 436 -7.36 -1.20 -9.40
CA LEU A 436 -8.63 -0.47 -9.48
C LEU A 436 -9.68 -1.21 -10.32
N SER A 437 -9.27 -1.92 -11.37
CA SER A 437 -10.16 -2.72 -12.22
C SER A 437 -9.44 -3.89 -12.87
N LEU A 438 -10.17 -4.99 -13.05
CA LEU A 438 -9.71 -6.21 -13.72
C LEU A 438 -10.74 -6.61 -14.79
N ALA A 439 -10.26 -6.98 -15.99
CA ALA A 439 -11.09 -7.56 -17.04
C ALA A 439 -10.47 -8.88 -17.55
N VAL A 440 -11.28 -9.94 -17.55
CA VAL A 440 -10.87 -11.27 -18.03
C VAL A 440 -11.52 -11.53 -19.39
N PRO A 441 -10.75 -11.82 -20.44
CA PRO A 441 -11.29 -12.10 -21.76
C PRO A 441 -11.98 -13.47 -21.83
N PRO A 442 -12.80 -13.74 -22.86
CA PRO A 442 -13.32 -15.09 -23.11
C PRO A 442 -12.19 -16.12 -23.31
N ALA A 443 -12.51 -17.38 -23.03
CA ALA A 443 -11.60 -18.48 -23.28
C ALA A 443 -11.13 -18.50 -24.75
N GLY A 444 -9.82 -18.70 -24.96
CA GLY A 444 -9.20 -18.69 -26.30
C GLY A 444 -8.62 -17.34 -26.72
N ALA A 445 -8.78 -16.27 -25.94
CA ALA A 445 -8.10 -15.01 -26.20
C ALA A 445 -6.57 -15.11 -26.12
N THR A 446 -5.89 -14.17 -26.78
CA THR A 446 -4.41 -14.08 -26.87
C THR A 446 -3.75 -13.58 -25.58
N TYR A 447 -4.54 -13.24 -24.56
CA TYR A 447 -4.09 -12.77 -23.24
C TYR A 447 -5.03 -13.33 -22.14
N LYS A 448 -4.65 -13.14 -20.87
CA LYS A 448 -5.32 -13.74 -19.71
C LYS A 448 -6.06 -12.74 -18.84
N LEU A 449 -5.56 -11.51 -18.77
CA LEU A 449 -6.08 -10.48 -17.88
C LEU A 449 -5.73 -9.09 -18.40
N VAL A 450 -6.61 -8.12 -18.21
CA VAL A 450 -6.28 -6.69 -18.27
C VAL A 450 -6.36 -6.16 -16.84
N ASN A 451 -5.27 -5.56 -16.37
CA ASN A 451 -5.14 -4.99 -15.03
C ASN A 451 -5.00 -3.47 -15.12
N SER A 452 -5.93 -2.74 -14.52
CA SER A 452 -5.90 -1.29 -14.39
C SER A 452 -5.62 -0.94 -12.93
N ALA A 453 -4.54 -0.22 -12.68
CA ALA A 453 -4.07 0.09 -11.33
C ALA A 453 -3.58 1.54 -11.19
N GLY A 454 -3.53 2.01 -9.94
CA GLY A 454 -2.92 3.28 -9.58
C GLY A 454 -1.43 3.30 -9.91
N ASP A 455 -0.94 4.48 -10.30
CA ASP A 455 0.44 4.82 -10.65
C ASP A 455 1.07 4.07 -11.84
N ILE A 456 0.66 2.84 -12.11
CA ILE A 456 1.21 2.05 -13.21
C ILE A 456 0.35 2.08 -14.48
N GLY A 457 -0.90 2.54 -14.44
CA GLY A 457 -1.77 2.56 -15.61
C GLY A 457 -2.49 1.22 -15.87
N THR A 458 -2.84 0.97 -17.14
CA THR A 458 -3.51 -0.26 -17.59
C THR A 458 -2.56 -1.17 -18.35
N TRP A 459 -2.59 -2.48 -18.07
CA TRP A 459 -1.70 -3.47 -18.68
C TRP A 459 -2.42 -4.75 -19.09
N VAL A 460 -1.98 -5.33 -20.20
CA VAL A 460 -2.47 -6.60 -20.73
C VAL A 460 -1.49 -7.72 -20.39
N GLN A 461 -1.95 -8.66 -19.57
CA GLN A 461 -1.20 -9.82 -19.10
C GLN A 461 -1.40 -11.01 -20.05
N THR A 462 -0.36 -11.38 -20.79
CA THR A 462 -0.36 -12.58 -21.63
C THR A 462 0.06 -13.83 -20.87
N ASP A 463 0.90 -13.67 -19.84
CA ASP A 463 1.35 -14.68 -18.91
C ASP A 463 1.29 -14.10 -17.50
N LEU A 464 0.67 -14.82 -16.56
CA LEU A 464 0.49 -14.36 -15.18
C LEU A 464 1.79 -14.45 -14.35
N ALA A 465 2.77 -15.21 -14.83
CA ALA A 465 4.05 -15.44 -14.16
C ALA A 465 5.15 -14.45 -14.58
N THR A 466 4.87 -13.52 -15.47
CA THR A 466 5.83 -12.52 -15.98
C THR A 466 5.25 -11.12 -15.92
N LYS A 467 6.11 -10.10 -15.76
CA LYS A 467 5.69 -8.70 -15.88
C LYS A 467 5.09 -8.43 -17.28
N PRO A 468 3.96 -7.71 -17.39
CA PRO A 468 3.36 -7.40 -18.68
C PRO A 468 4.21 -6.39 -19.46
N THR A 469 4.12 -6.44 -20.78
CA THR A 469 4.86 -5.54 -21.69
C THR A 469 3.93 -4.75 -22.63
N LYS A 470 2.61 -4.89 -22.43
CA LYS A 470 1.57 -4.32 -23.30
C LYS A 470 0.66 -3.42 -22.49
N GLY A 471 0.60 -2.15 -22.86
CA GLY A 471 -0.27 -1.16 -22.20
C GLY A 471 -0.46 0.09 -23.07
N PRO A 472 -1.43 0.95 -22.75
CA PRO A 472 -1.72 2.16 -23.51
C PRO A 472 -0.60 3.19 -23.51
N THR A 473 0.13 3.26 -22.41
CA THR A 473 1.26 4.16 -22.22
C THR A 473 2.21 3.56 -21.20
N THR A 474 3.49 3.90 -21.33
CA THR A 474 4.55 3.61 -20.35
C THR A 474 4.77 4.78 -19.40
N ASP A 475 4.04 5.89 -19.60
CA ASP A 475 4.10 7.07 -18.74
C ASP A 475 3.41 6.82 -17.40
N TRP A 476 3.88 7.56 -16.38
CA TRP A 476 3.29 7.55 -15.04
C TRP A 476 1.80 7.94 -15.08
N SER A 477 0.92 7.01 -14.71
CA SER A 477 -0.52 7.16 -14.93
C SER A 477 -1.37 6.28 -14.01
N VAL A 478 -2.64 6.62 -13.87
CA VAL A 478 -3.65 5.79 -13.19
C VAL A 478 -4.50 5.11 -14.25
N GLY A 479 -4.56 3.78 -14.22
CA GLY A 479 -5.53 2.99 -14.99
C GLY A 479 -6.80 2.84 -14.17
N ASN A 480 -7.87 3.56 -14.52
CA ASN A 480 -9.10 3.56 -13.73
C ASN A 480 -10.01 2.38 -14.08
N ALA A 481 -10.17 2.09 -15.37
CA ALA A 481 -10.98 0.98 -15.82
C ALA A 481 -10.57 0.53 -17.23
N ALA A 482 -10.77 -0.76 -17.51
CA ALA A 482 -10.73 -1.32 -18.85
C ALA A 482 -11.85 -2.35 -19.01
N ASP A 483 -12.32 -2.51 -20.24
CA ASP A 483 -13.23 -3.59 -20.61
C ASP A 483 -12.94 -4.07 -22.04
N ILE A 484 -13.45 -5.26 -22.35
CA ILE A 484 -13.11 -6.05 -23.52
C ILE A 484 -14.40 -6.43 -24.25
N SER A 485 -14.39 -6.36 -25.58
CA SER A 485 -15.50 -6.90 -26.37
C SER A 485 -15.52 -8.43 -26.27
N TRP A 486 -16.62 -9.00 -25.79
CA TRP A 486 -16.72 -10.46 -25.63
C TRP A 486 -16.78 -11.20 -26.97
N THR A 487 -17.41 -10.60 -27.98
CA THR A 487 -17.53 -11.17 -29.33
C THR A 487 -16.27 -10.97 -30.17
N ASN A 488 -15.43 -9.99 -29.81
CA ASN A 488 -14.12 -9.77 -30.41
C ASN A 488 -13.12 -9.37 -29.32
N SER A 489 -12.50 -10.36 -28.68
CA SER A 489 -11.57 -10.13 -27.56
C SER A 489 -10.29 -9.37 -27.95
N GLN A 490 -10.04 -9.12 -29.23
CA GLN A 490 -8.94 -8.24 -29.66
C GLN A 490 -9.25 -6.77 -29.38
N TYR A 491 -10.54 -6.40 -29.28
CA TYR A 491 -10.92 -5.03 -28.99
C TYR A 491 -10.98 -4.78 -27.49
N ILE A 492 -10.14 -3.87 -27.01
CA ILE A 492 -10.03 -3.45 -25.60
C ILE A 492 -10.19 -1.93 -25.55
N ALA A 493 -10.95 -1.43 -24.59
CA ALA A 493 -10.97 0.00 -24.26
C ALA A 493 -10.49 0.20 -22.82
N SER A 494 -9.72 1.26 -22.60
CA SER A 494 -9.20 1.64 -21.28
C SER A 494 -9.38 3.14 -21.05
N VAL A 495 -9.59 3.51 -19.79
CA VAL A 495 -9.71 4.91 -19.35
C VAL A 495 -8.84 5.14 -18.11
N GLY A 496 -8.23 6.31 -18.02
CA GLY A 496 -7.23 6.60 -17.00
C GLY A 496 -6.83 8.07 -16.92
N THR A 497 -5.94 8.40 -16.00
CA THR A 497 -5.43 9.78 -15.82
C THR A 497 -3.90 9.77 -15.94
N LEU A 498 -3.33 10.72 -16.69
CA LEU A 498 -1.88 10.93 -16.68
C LEU A 498 -1.49 11.70 -15.43
N ASN A 499 -0.62 11.15 -14.57
CA ASN A 499 -0.34 11.74 -13.26
C ASN A 499 0.34 13.11 -13.35
N LEU A 500 1.29 13.29 -14.29
CA LEU A 500 2.04 14.55 -14.43
C LEU A 500 1.19 15.73 -14.90
N SER A 501 0.21 15.49 -15.79
CA SER A 501 -0.68 16.54 -16.31
C SER A 501 -2.00 16.63 -15.57
N GLY A 502 -2.38 15.59 -14.81
CA GLY A 502 -3.70 15.43 -14.20
C GLY A 502 -4.83 15.26 -15.22
N VAL A 503 -4.51 15.08 -16.51
CA VAL A 503 -5.51 15.02 -17.58
C VAL A 503 -6.03 13.60 -17.73
N GLY A 504 -7.36 13.48 -17.70
CA GLY A 504 -8.06 12.24 -18.03
C GLY A 504 -7.91 11.90 -19.52
N PHE A 505 -7.77 10.62 -19.85
CA PHE A 505 -7.68 10.13 -21.22
C PHE A 505 -8.36 8.77 -21.36
N GLY A 506 -8.61 8.38 -22.61
CA GLY A 506 -9.12 7.06 -22.95
C GLY A 506 -8.49 6.55 -24.23
N THR A 507 -8.30 5.24 -24.28
CA THR A 507 -7.61 4.54 -25.36
C THR A 507 -8.36 3.29 -25.77
N TRP A 508 -8.06 2.82 -26.97
CA TRP A 508 -8.52 1.53 -27.44
C TRP A 508 -7.41 0.79 -28.17
N SER A 509 -7.53 -0.53 -28.21
CA SER A 509 -6.71 -1.44 -28.99
C SER A 509 -7.63 -2.33 -29.81
N GLY A 510 -7.26 -2.60 -31.07
CA GLY A 510 -7.97 -3.53 -31.95
C GLY A 510 -7.27 -4.88 -32.15
N ASP A 511 -6.13 -5.09 -31.49
CA ASP A 511 -5.19 -6.19 -31.71
C ASP A 511 -4.74 -6.88 -30.41
N GLY A 512 -5.61 -6.87 -29.39
CA GLY A 512 -5.37 -7.54 -28.12
C GLY A 512 -4.29 -6.86 -27.27
N GLY A 513 -4.21 -5.53 -27.38
CA GLY A 513 -3.30 -4.68 -26.62
C GLY A 513 -1.90 -4.58 -27.19
N ALA A 514 -1.64 -5.06 -28.41
CA ALA A 514 -0.32 -4.96 -29.03
C ALA A 514 -0.03 -3.51 -29.48
N THR A 515 -1.04 -2.81 -29.99
CA THR A 515 -1.00 -1.37 -30.27
C THR A 515 -2.20 -0.68 -29.65
N TRP A 516 -2.02 0.60 -29.31
CA TRP A 516 -3.02 1.43 -28.66
C TRP A 516 -3.17 2.76 -29.38
N THR A 517 -4.39 3.29 -29.41
CA THR A 517 -4.74 4.59 -29.98
C THR A 517 -5.59 5.36 -28.99
N ASN A 518 -5.27 6.64 -28.78
CA ASN A 518 -6.12 7.54 -28.01
C ASN A 518 -7.46 7.73 -28.72
N PHE A 519 -8.55 7.84 -27.96
CA PHE A 519 -9.81 8.32 -28.52
C PHE A 519 -9.60 9.72 -29.12
N ALA A 520 -10.08 9.94 -30.34
CA ALA A 520 -9.85 11.20 -31.07
C ALA A 520 -10.50 12.40 -30.38
N THR A 521 -11.62 12.17 -29.71
CA THR A 521 -12.31 13.12 -28.83
C THR A 521 -12.68 12.41 -27.52
N LEU A 522 -12.98 13.19 -26.49
CA LEU A 522 -13.37 12.67 -25.16
C LEU A 522 -14.80 13.14 -24.84
N PRO A 523 -15.62 12.34 -24.14
CA PRO A 523 -16.95 12.76 -23.72
C PRO A 523 -16.85 13.84 -22.64
N THR A 524 -17.97 14.47 -22.29
CA THR A 524 -18.02 15.42 -21.17
C THR A 524 -17.51 14.76 -19.87
N GLY A 525 -16.54 15.41 -19.22
CA GLY A 525 -15.82 14.87 -18.06
C GLY A 525 -14.65 13.96 -18.40
N GLY A 526 -14.52 13.47 -19.64
CA GLY A 526 -13.47 12.56 -20.08
C GLY A 526 -12.06 13.16 -20.16
N ALA A 527 -11.87 14.42 -19.79
CA ALA A 527 -10.56 15.07 -19.65
C ALA A 527 -10.25 15.48 -18.20
N THR A 528 -11.23 15.36 -17.28
CA THR A 528 -11.04 15.74 -15.87
C THR A 528 -10.41 14.61 -15.08
N PRO A 529 -9.56 14.88 -14.07
CA PRO A 529 -9.01 13.83 -13.22
C PRO A 529 -10.12 13.05 -12.49
N TYR A 530 -10.06 11.71 -12.57
CA TYR A 530 -11.12 10.82 -12.08
C TYR A 530 -10.98 10.38 -10.62
N GLY A 531 -9.85 10.69 -9.99
CA GLY A 531 -9.41 9.95 -8.80
C GLY A 531 -9.37 8.46 -9.11
N GLU A 532 -10.09 7.64 -8.33
CA GLU A 532 -10.24 6.19 -8.54
C GLU A 532 -11.61 5.79 -9.16
N VAL A 533 -12.41 6.76 -9.62
CA VAL A 533 -13.84 6.55 -9.91
C VAL A 533 -14.16 6.77 -11.39
N ALA A 534 -14.07 5.73 -12.20
CA ALA A 534 -14.58 5.71 -13.56
C ALA A 534 -14.99 4.29 -13.96
N SER A 535 -15.84 4.16 -14.97
CA SER A 535 -16.19 2.86 -15.56
C SER A 535 -16.29 2.95 -17.07
N VAL A 536 -15.93 1.86 -17.73
CA VAL A 536 -16.06 1.67 -19.16
C VAL A 536 -16.73 0.32 -19.40
N ALA A 537 -17.59 0.24 -20.41
CA ALA A 537 -18.15 -1.01 -20.91
C ALA A 537 -17.99 -1.09 -22.43
N VAL A 538 -17.61 -2.27 -22.91
CA VAL A 538 -17.39 -2.55 -24.33
C VAL A 538 -18.34 -3.66 -24.76
N THR A 539 -19.24 -3.33 -25.68
CA THR A 539 -20.24 -4.29 -26.17
C THR A 539 -19.87 -4.92 -27.51
N ALA A 540 -19.14 -4.19 -28.34
CA ALA A 540 -18.68 -4.62 -29.66
C ALA A 540 -17.43 -3.84 -30.09
N HIS A 541 -16.83 -4.21 -31.22
CA HIS A 541 -15.76 -3.41 -31.81
C HIS A 541 -16.25 -1.99 -32.08
N SER A 542 -15.49 -1.00 -31.63
CA SER A 542 -15.79 0.43 -31.71
C SER A 542 -17.00 0.93 -30.93
N ASN A 543 -17.74 0.06 -30.22
CA ASN A 543 -18.86 0.49 -29.37
C ASN A 543 -18.47 0.48 -27.89
N VAL A 544 -18.29 1.67 -27.34
CA VAL A 544 -17.78 1.89 -25.97
C VAL A 544 -18.70 2.84 -25.23
N ILE A 545 -19.08 2.48 -24.01
CA ILE A 545 -19.79 3.35 -23.07
C ILE A 545 -18.78 3.76 -22.00
N TRP A 546 -18.66 5.06 -21.77
CA TRP A 546 -17.78 5.61 -20.75
C TRP A 546 -18.62 6.40 -19.74
N ALA A 547 -18.48 6.04 -18.47
CA ALA A 547 -18.95 6.79 -17.32
C ALA A 547 -17.76 7.47 -16.60
N PRO A 548 -17.37 8.70 -17.00
CA PRO A 548 -16.46 9.53 -16.21
C PRO A 548 -17.07 9.89 -14.85
N THR A 549 -16.22 10.35 -13.94
CA THR A 549 -16.63 10.78 -12.60
C THR A 549 -17.62 11.95 -12.67
N ASN A 550 -18.71 11.86 -11.91
CA ASN A 550 -19.72 12.89 -11.71
C ASN A 550 -20.38 13.41 -13.01
N THR A 551 -20.32 12.64 -14.10
CA THR A 551 -20.98 13.00 -15.36
C THR A 551 -22.01 11.95 -15.81
N VAL A 552 -22.87 12.35 -16.73
CA VAL A 552 -23.76 11.44 -17.44
C VAL A 552 -22.92 10.58 -18.39
N PRO A 553 -23.01 9.24 -18.35
CA PRO A 553 -22.28 8.39 -19.26
C PRO A 553 -22.59 8.70 -20.72
N SER A 554 -21.58 8.57 -21.58
CA SER A 554 -21.71 8.75 -23.02
C SER A 554 -21.22 7.50 -23.75
N TYR A 555 -21.69 7.30 -24.97
CA TYR A 555 -21.25 6.21 -25.82
C TYR A 555 -20.61 6.75 -27.10
N THR A 556 -19.78 5.92 -27.71
CA THR A 556 -19.21 6.12 -29.05
C THR A 556 -19.39 4.83 -29.85
N THR A 557 -19.63 4.97 -31.15
CA THR A 557 -19.69 3.86 -32.11
C THR A 557 -18.56 3.92 -33.14
N ASN A 558 -17.62 4.87 -32.97
CA ASN A 558 -16.58 5.21 -33.95
C ASN A 558 -15.22 5.46 -33.29
N ASN A 559 -14.86 4.65 -32.28
CA ASN A 559 -13.57 4.74 -31.59
C ASN A 559 -13.27 6.15 -31.05
N GLY A 560 -14.28 6.79 -30.46
CA GLY A 560 -14.15 8.11 -29.87
C GLY A 560 -13.99 9.24 -30.88
N GLY A 561 -14.29 9.02 -32.16
CA GLY A 561 -14.42 10.10 -33.16
C GLY A 561 -15.50 11.11 -32.77
N SER A 562 -16.56 10.62 -32.12
CA SER A 562 -17.60 11.43 -31.48
C SER A 562 -18.24 10.68 -30.31
N TRP A 563 -18.82 11.42 -29.38
CA TRP A 563 -19.53 10.88 -28.22
C TRP A 563 -20.97 11.41 -28.15
N THR A 564 -21.91 10.56 -27.76
CA THR A 564 -23.31 10.90 -27.53
C THR A 564 -23.68 10.57 -26.09
N ALA A 565 -24.24 11.55 -25.37
CA ALA A 565 -24.70 11.33 -24.01
C ALA A 565 -25.87 10.33 -23.98
N THR A 566 -25.86 9.44 -22.99
CA THR A 566 -26.99 8.55 -22.71
C THR A 566 -28.14 9.33 -22.04
N ASN A 567 -29.30 8.67 -21.88
CA ASN A 567 -30.42 9.21 -21.11
C ASN A 567 -30.35 8.87 -19.60
N LEU A 568 -29.22 8.35 -19.11
CA LEU A 568 -29.04 8.10 -17.68
C LEU A 568 -29.14 9.42 -16.89
N PRO A 569 -29.66 9.39 -15.65
CA PRO A 569 -29.77 10.59 -14.84
C PRO A 569 -28.39 11.13 -14.48
N ALA A 570 -28.28 12.45 -14.38
CA ALA A 570 -27.11 13.07 -13.76
C ALA A 570 -27.01 12.66 -12.29
N LEU A 571 -25.80 12.38 -11.83
CA LEU A 571 -25.55 12.07 -10.42
C LEU A 571 -25.70 13.34 -9.59
N ALA A 572 -26.43 13.25 -8.48
CA ALA A 572 -26.59 14.36 -7.55
C ALA A 572 -25.22 14.80 -7.00
N PRO A 573 -24.88 16.10 -7.00
CA PRO A 573 -23.61 16.59 -6.47
C PRO A 573 -23.43 16.17 -5.00
N GLN A 574 -22.28 15.61 -4.69
CA GLN A 574 -21.85 15.26 -3.33
C GLN A 574 -20.38 15.65 -3.16
N SER A 575 -19.91 15.72 -1.91
CA SER A 575 -18.51 16.01 -1.58
C SER A 575 -17.53 14.89 -1.98
N TRP A 576 -18.03 13.79 -2.53
CA TRP A 576 -17.25 12.62 -2.93
C TRP A 576 -17.52 12.28 -4.40
N GLN A 577 -16.51 11.76 -5.06
CA GLN A 577 -16.56 11.31 -6.45
C GLN A 577 -17.47 10.07 -6.60
N ARG A 578 -18.28 10.05 -7.66
CA ARG A 578 -19.20 8.95 -8.02
C ARG A 578 -19.23 8.75 -9.52
N ALA A 579 -19.59 7.55 -9.98
CA ALA A 579 -19.87 7.25 -11.38
C ALA A 579 -20.93 6.14 -11.45
N HIS A 580 -21.53 5.95 -12.63
CA HIS A 580 -22.32 4.76 -12.89
C HIS A 580 -21.38 3.56 -13.09
N ARG A 581 -21.62 2.45 -12.39
CA ARG A 581 -20.93 1.17 -12.67
C ARG A 581 -21.56 0.55 -13.91
N LEU A 582 -20.77 0.38 -14.97
CA LEU A 582 -21.23 -0.23 -16.22
C LEU A 582 -20.83 -1.70 -16.27
N ALA A 583 -21.71 -2.54 -16.82
CA ALA A 583 -21.39 -3.92 -17.17
C ALA A 583 -22.09 -4.30 -18.48
N ALA A 584 -21.32 -4.68 -19.50
CA ALA A 584 -21.86 -5.23 -20.74
C ALA A 584 -22.20 -6.72 -20.57
N ASP A 585 -23.37 -7.14 -21.04
CA ASP A 585 -23.73 -8.55 -21.09
C ASP A 585 -22.81 -9.30 -22.07
N ARG A 586 -22.34 -10.48 -21.67
CA ARG A 586 -21.34 -11.24 -22.44
C ARG A 586 -21.97 -12.19 -23.47
N ARG A 587 -23.29 -12.36 -23.45
CA ARG A 587 -24.03 -13.17 -24.43
C ARG A 587 -24.84 -12.31 -25.41
N ASN A 588 -25.22 -11.10 -25.01
CA ASN A 588 -25.99 -10.18 -25.84
C ASN A 588 -25.36 -8.79 -25.86
N SER A 589 -24.70 -8.43 -26.96
CA SER A 589 -24.03 -7.12 -27.12
C SER A 589 -24.98 -5.92 -27.07
N ASN A 590 -26.30 -6.14 -27.19
CA ASN A 590 -27.26 -5.05 -27.05
C ASN A 590 -27.58 -4.74 -25.58
N LYS A 591 -27.21 -5.60 -24.62
CA LYS A 591 -27.53 -5.42 -23.21
C LYS A 591 -26.37 -4.82 -22.43
N VAL A 592 -26.64 -3.69 -21.78
CA VAL A 592 -25.71 -3.02 -20.87
C VAL A 592 -26.46 -2.66 -19.60
N TYR A 593 -25.83 -2.90 -18.45
CA TYR A 593 -26.38 -2.59 -17.15
C TYR A 593 -25.59 -1.43 -16.55
N ALA A 594 -26.29 -0.44 -15.98
CA ALA A 594 -25.70 0.70 -15.31
C ALA A 594 -26.24 0.75 -13.87
N TYR A 595 -25.35 0.74 -12.88
CA TYR A 595 -25.72 0.85 -11.48
C TYR A 595 -25.28 2.20 -10.91
N ASP A 596 -26.26 2.96 -10.43
CA ASP A 596 -26.03 4.10 -9.54
C ASP A 596 -26.12 3.61 -8.09
N SER A 597 -25.01 3.71 -7.36
CA SER A 597 -24.95 3.25 -5.97
C SER A 597 -25.61 4.17 -4.95
N GLY A 598 -26.20 5.30 -5.37
CA GLY A 598 -26.78 6.27 -4.45
C GLY A 598 -25.75 7.12 -3.68
N GLY A 599 -24.45 6.79 -3.81
CA GLY A 599 -23.35 7.50 -3.15
C GLY A 599 -23.11 6.97 -1.74
N VAL A 600 -22.67 7.83 -0.82
CA VAL A 600 -22.32 7.40 0.55
C VAL A 600 -23.50 6.82 1.34
N ALA A 601 -23.22 5.97 2.32
CA ALA A 601 -24.23 5.21 3.07
C ALA A 601 -25.28 6.08 3.79
N TRP A 602 -24.92 7.29 4.18
CA TRP A 602 -25.82 8.26 4.83
C TRP A 602 -26.52 9.22 3.85
N SER A 603 -26.34 9.08 2.53
CA SER A 603 -26.98 9.96 1.54
C SER A 603 -28.50 9.82 1.52
N GLY A 604 -29.01 8.65 1.94
CA GLY A 604 -30.44 8.33 1.92
C GLY A 604 -31.00 8.09 0.51
N THR A 605 -30.19 8.17 -0.55
CA THR A 605 -30.59 7.89 -1.93
C THR A 605 -30.39 6.40 -2.22
N PRO A 606 -31.47 5.58 -2.37
CA PRO A 606 -31.30 4.15 -2.65
C PRO A 606 -30.59 3.90 -3.96
N GLY A 607 -29.82 2.82 -4.04
CA GLY A 607 -29.18 2.40 -5.27
C GLY A 607 -30.20 2.02 -6.34
N ARG A 608 -29.85 2.23 -7.62
CA ARG A 608 -30.71 2.00 -8.78
C ARG A 608 -29.94 1.31 -9.89
N VAL A 609 -30.57 0.34 -10.54
CA VAL A 609 -30.04 -0.29 -11.75
C VAL A 609 -30.85 0.16 -12.96
N TYR A 610 -30.15 0.43 -14.05
CA TYR A 610 -30.73 0.77 -15.35
C TYR A 610 -30.26 -0.24 -16.39
N VAL A 611 -31.12 -0.53 -17.35
CA VAL A 611 -30.90 -1.56 -18.36
C VAL A 611 -31.03 -0.92 -19.74
N SER A 612 -30.01 -1.09 -20.57
CA SER A 612 -30.04 -0.80 -21.99
C SER A 612 -30.29 -2.10 -22.77
N THR A 613 -31.03 -1.98 -23.86
CA THR A 613 -31.26 -3.06 -24.85
C THR A 613 -30.86 -2.63 -26.27
N ASP A 614 -30.11 -1.55 -26.39
CA ASP A 614 -29.65 -0.92 -27.63
C ASP A 614 -28.14 -0.64 -27.61
N ALA A 615 -27.38 -1.54 -26.97
CA ALA A 615 -25.93 -1.53 -26.87
C ALA A 615 -25.36 -0.32 -26.09
N GLY A 616 -26.11 0.17 -25.11
CA GLY A 616 -25.69 1.22 -24.20
C GLY A 616 -26.01 2.65 -24.66
N HIS A 617 -26.90 2.81 -25.64
CA HIS A 617 -27.30 4.15 -26.12
C HIS A 617 -28.37 4.77 -25.23
N THR A 618 -29.40 3.99 -24.90
CA THR A 618 -30.48 4.38 -23.99
C THR A 618 -30.72 3.33 -22.91
N PHE A 619 -31.19 3.80 -21.76
CA PHE A 619 -31.34 3.04 -20.53
C PHE A 619 -32.73 3.25 -19.94
N THR A 620 -33.30 2.17 -19.40
CA THR A 620 -34.57 2.18 -18.67
C THR A 620 -34.33 1.75 -17.22
N LEU A 621 -34.95 2.44 -16.27
CA LEU A 621 -34.88 2.08 -14.85
C LEU A 621 -35.47 0.69 -14.60
N SER A 622 -34.70 -0.18 -13.94
CA SER A 622 -35.19 -1.44 -13.39
C SER A 622 -36.10 -1.16 -12.19
N GLN A 623 -37.41 -1.41 -12.34
CA GLN A 623 -38.35 -1.35 -11.21
C GLN A 623 -38.09 -2.45 -10.16
N GLY A 624 -37.47 -3.57 -10.57
CA GLY A 624 -36.99 -4.58 -9.64
C GLY A 624 -35.94 -4.03 -8.67
N SER A 625 -35.00 -3.21 -9.14
CA SER A 625 -33.99 -2.59 -8.28
C SER A 625 -34.58 -1.60 -7.27
N VAL A 626 -35.65 -0.88 -7.68
CA VAL A 626 -36.42 -0.02 -6.77
C VAL A 626 -37.10 -0.85 -5.69
N SER A 627 -37.76 -1.93 -6.09
CA SER A 627 -38.48 -2.83 -5.18
C SER A 627 -37.53 -3.56 -4.22
N ALA A 628 -36.32 -3.87 -4.67
CA ALA A 628 -35.27 -4.49 -3.85
C ALA A 628 -34.69 -3.54 -2.80
N ASN A 629 -34.93 -2.23 -2.92
CA ASN A 629 -34.46 -1.20 -2.00
C ASN A 629 -32.95 -1.30 -1.71
N LEU A 630 -32.16 -1.30 -2.80
CA LEU A 630 -30.69 -1.37 -2.73
C LEU A 630 -30.14 -0.24 -1.87
N ARG A 631 -29.19 -0.55 -0.98
CA ARG A 631 -28.63 0.46 -0.10
C ARG A 631 -27.71 1.42 -0.83
N ALA A 632 -27.64 2.64 -0.33
CA ALA A 632 -26.63 3.59 -0.73
C ALA A 632 -25.26 3.12 -0.23
N ASN A 633 -24.24 3.09 -1.09
CA ASN A 633 -22.87 2.91 -0.62
C ASN A 633 -21.82 3.48 -1.59
N GLY A 634 -20.68 3.89 -1.04
CA GLY A 634 -19.60 4.52 -1.79
C GLY A 634 -19.04 3.60 -2.88
N TRP A 635 -18.39 4.19 -3.88
CA TRP A 635 -17.79 3.44 -5.00
C TRP A 635 -17.01 2.23 -4.51
N LYS A 636 -16.00 2.44 -3.65
CA LYS A 636 -15.09 1.38 -3.17
C LYS A 636 -15.77 0.21 -2.43
N ALA A 637 -17.02 0.35 -2.00
CA ALA A 637 -17.77 -0.68 -1.29
C ALA A 637 -18.76 -1.46 -2.18
N THR A 638 -18.95 -1.04 -3.44
CA THR A 638 -19.97 -1.64 -4.33
C THR A 638 -19.36 -2.31 -5.54
N SER A 639 -20.08 -3.27 -6.13
CA SER A 639 -19.70 -3.91 -7.39
C SER A 639 -20.90 -4.44 -8.15
N MET A 640 -20.78 -4.57 -9.47
CA MET A 640 -21.75 -5.20 -10.35
C MET A 640 -21.01 -6.08 -11.36
N ALA A 641 -21.46 -7.32 -11.51
CA ALA A 641 -20.86 -8.29 -12.42
C ALA A 641 -21.94 -9.04 -13.19
N VAL A 642 -21.59 -9.51 -14.38
CA VAL A 642 -22.46 -10.33 -15.23
C VAL A 642 -21.91 -11.73 -15.35
N ASN A 643 -22.79 -12.72 -15.48
CA ASN A 643 -22.37 -14.07 -15.81
C ASN A 643 -21.89 -14.10 -17.27
N PRO A 644 -20.63 -14.50 -17.54
CA PRO A 644 -20.14 -14.56 -18.92
C PRO A 644 -20.85 -15.59 -19.79
N ASN A 645 -21.53 -16.55 -19.18
CA ASN A 645 -22.09 -17.72 -19.85
C ASN A 645 -23.60 -17.65 -20.06
N VAL A 646 -24.31 -16.77 -19.35
CA VAL A 646 -25.78 -16.69 -19.35
C VAL A 646 -26.21 -15.25 -19.55
N GLU A 647 -27.00 -15.00 -20.59
CA GLU A 647 -27.58 -13.68 -20.84
C GLU A 647 -28.50 -13.28 -19.68
N GLY A 648 -28.42 -12.03 -19.23
CA GLY A 648 -29.34 -11.48 -18.23
C GLY A 648 -29.11 -11.94 -16.80
N ASP A 649 -28.07 -12.72 -16.55
CA ASP A 649 -27.66 -13.16 -15.21
C ASP A 649 -26.65 -12.15 -14.62
N ILE A 650 -27.10 -11.40 -13.62
CA ILE A 650 -26.41 -10.23 -13.06
C ILE A 650 -26.33 -10.34 -11.54
N TRP A 651 -25.14 -10.05 -11.02
CA TRP A 651 -24.83 -10.04 -9.60
C TRP A 651 -24.47 -8.62 -9.18
N LEU A 652 -24.99 -8.19 -8.03
CA LEU A 652 -24.78 -6.85 -7.50
C LEU A 652 -24.46 -6.89 -6.02
N ALA A 653 -23.33 -6.31 -5.63
CA ALA A 653 -23.02 -6.03 -4.24
C ALA A 653 -23.25 -4.54 -3.96
N ASP A 654 -24.21 -4.22 -3.08
CA ASP A 654 -24.48 -2.84 -2.63
C ASP A 654 -23.59 -2.42 -1.44
N GLY A 655 -22.56 -3.22 -1.14
CA GLY A 655 -21.66 -3.06 0.00
C GLY A 655 -22.21 -3.52 1.35
N ASN A 656 -23.46 -3.99 1.41
CA ASN A 656 -24.04 -4.60 2.60
C ASN A 656 -24.56 -6.02 2.32
N THR A 657 -25.06 -6.26 1.11
CA THR A 657 -25.59 -7.56 0.68
C THR A 657 -25.34 -7.78 -0.81
N VAL A 658 -25.36 -9.05 -1.22
CA VAL A 658 -25.34 -9.45 -2.62
C VAL A 658 -26.76 -9.75 -3.10
N TYR A 659 -27.09 -9.23 -4.28
CA TYR A 659 -28.33 -9.47 -4.99
C TYR A 659 -28.04 -10.17 -6.30
N HIS A 660 -28.98 -10.99 -6.75
CA HIS A 660 -28.90 -11.75 -7.99
C HIS A 660 -30.16 -11.56 -8.82
N SER A 661 -29.99 -11.30 -10.11
CA SER A 661 -31.06 -11.25 -11.10
C SER A 661 -30.74 -12.25 -12.22
N VAL A 662 -31.75 -12.96 -12.69
CA VAL A 662 -31.66 -13.93 -13.79
C VAL A 662 -32.48 -13.50 -15.01
N ASP A 663 -33.03 -12.28 -14.99
CA ASP A 663 -33.99 -11.75 -15.95
C ASP A 663 -33.63 -10.33 -16.42
N SER A 664 -32.31 -10.10 -16.60
CA SER A 664 -31.75 -8.82 -17.03
C SER A 664 -32.14 -7.66 -16.11
N GLY A 665 -32.23 -7.92 -14.80
CA GLY A 665 -32.52 -6.91 -13.79
C GLY A 665 -33.99 -6.60 -13.63
N THR A 666 -34.93 -7.36 -14.20
CA THR A 666 -36.37 -7.11 -13.99
C THR A 666 -36.79 -7.44 -12.55
N THR A 667 -36.26 -8.51 -11.99
CA THR A 667 -36.40 -8.89 -10.59
C THR A 667 -35.05 -9.11 -9.93
N TRP A 668 -34.98 -8.91 -8.62
CA TRP A 668 -33.75 -9.07 -7.83
C TRP A 668 -34.02 -9.88 -6.58
N THR A 669 -33.23 -10.94 -6.41
CA THR A 669 -33.26 -11.78 -5.22
C THR A 669 -32.13 -11.35 -4.30
N LYS A 670 -32.47 -10.94 -3.08
CA LYS A 670 -31.49 -10.68 -2.02
C LYS A 670 -30.97 -12.01 -1.46
N LEU A 671 -29.64 -12.18 -1.44
CA LEU A 671 -29.02 -13.41 -0.96
C LEU A 671 -28.67 -13.29 0.53
N ASN A 672 -29.18 -14.23 1.34
CA ASN A 672 -29.06 -14.18 2.80
C ASN A 672 -27.93 -15.07 3.36
N ASN A 673 -27.23 -15.83 2.52
CA ASN A 673 -26.21 -16.81 2.94
C ASN A 673 -24.77 -16.26 2.92
N PHE A 674 -24.59 -14.96 2.66
CA PHE A 674 -23.30 -14.31 2.84
C PHE A 674 -23.17 -13.88 4.31
N ALA A 675 -21.96 -13.97 4.87
CA ALA A 675 -21.69 -13.38 6.17
C ALA A 675 -22.07 -11.89 6.13
N SER A 676 -22.81 -11.43 7.15
CA SER A 676 -23.06 -10.00 7.30
C SER A 676 -21.72 -9.30 7.49
N VAL A 677 -21.46 -8.25 6.68
CA VAL A 677 -20.30 -7.37 6.82
C VAL A 677 -20.40 -6.57 8.10
#